data_AF-A0A8C1PSZ8-F1
#
_entry.id   AF-A0A8C1PSZ8-F1
#
_cell.length_a   1.000
_cell.length_b   1.000
_cell.length_c   1.000
_cell.angle_alpha   90.00
_cell.angle_beta   90.00
_cell.angle_gamma   90.00
#
_symmetry.space_group_name_H-M   'P 1'
#
loop_
_entity.id
_entity.type
_entity.pdbx_description
1 polymer ?
#
loop_
_entity_poly.entity_id
_entity_poly.type
_entity_poly.pdbx_seq_one_letter_code
_entity_poly.pdbx_strand_id
1 'polypeptide(L)'
;MGLPALEFSDCYVDSPQFRERLKSHELELEKTNKFIKELIKDGKALIQALKNLSTAKRKFAESLNEFKFQCIGDAETDDEICIAKSLQEFAGVLQNLEDERTRMIENASDVLILPLERFRKEQIGAAKEAKKKYDKETEKYCTVLEKHLSLSAKKKEAHLHEADNQVDIVRHHFYEVSLEYVFKVQEVQERKMFEFVEPLLAFLQGLFTYYHHGYELAKDFNHFKTDLTISIQNTRNRFESTRSEVECLMKKMKENPHEHKSISPHTMEGYLFVQEKRSFVSTWVKYYCIYQREPKRMTMMLFDQKSGGKNGDEESFTLKSCTRRKTDSIEKRFCFDIEAVDRPGVITMQALSEEDRRLWMEAMDGREPVYTLNRDSQNEAMAQLDVIGFNIVKKFIYAIETRGIDEQGLYRIVGVSSRVQKLLSLAMDPKTCADVELNSTEWEIKTITSAIKHYLRMLPAPLMTYQYQRSFIKAAKLDNPEARVAEIHSTVHRLPEKNRQMLELLMKHLAKVASHHQQNLMTVANLGVVFGPTLLRPQEETVAAIMDIKFQNIVIEILIENHERIFKDMPVSGGGQGNSQPNLPRRRSADSKAPSCSERPLTLFHTPSFSEKDKAVEKRNSVVVNSSADLSSVNCNSTLSCTRLDSVPTGDGDHDGLQLPKQRRPNSLQNPKVLSSMSTGPPPRKARALYACKAEHDSELSFIAGTVLENVHPSREPGWLEGTLDGKTGLIPENYVEFV
;
A
#
# COMPACT_ATOMS: atom_id res chain seq x y z
N MET A 1 -4.31 8.52 56.84
CA MET A 1 -3.17 8.57 57.78
C MET A 1 -2.42 7.25 57.68
N GLY A 2 -1.09 7.27 57.76
CA GLY A 2 -0.26 6.06 57.73
C GLY A 2 -0.43 5.18 58.97
N LEU A 3 0.13 3.97 58.94
CA LEU A 3 0.15 3.09 60.10
C LEU A 3 1.15 3.65 61.14
N PRO A 4 0.82 3.65 62.44
CA PRO A 4 1.77 4.03 63.50
C PRO A 4 2.99 3.10 63.51
N ALA A 5 4.16 3.62 63.87
CA ALA A 5 5.37 2.82 64.01
C ALA A 5 5.22 1.73 65.10
N LEU A 6 5.92 0.62 64.91
CA LEU A 6 6.04 -0.46 65.89
C LEU A 6 7.36 -0.27 66.65
N GLU A 7 7.29 0.14 67.92
CA GLU A 7 8.47 0.33 68.75
C GLU A 7 8.93 -1.00 69.33
N PHE A 8 10.24 -1.29 69.30
CA PHE A 8 10.78 -2.51 69.90
C PHE A 8 10.58 -2.58 71.41
N SER A 9 10.53 -1.42 72.10
CA SER A 9 10.24 -1.37 73.54
C SER A 9 8.85 -1.94 73.87
N ASP A 10 7.89 -1.79 72.95
CA ASP A 10 6.53 -2.27 73.16
C ASP A 10 6.44 -3.80 73.13
N CYS A 11 7.43 -4.50 72.54
CA CYS A 11 7.52 -5.97 72.57
C CYS A 11 7.71 -6.52 73.98
N TYR A 12 8.38 -5.76 74.87
CA TYR A 12 8.60 -6.18 76.26
C TYR A 12 7.36 -5.95 77.13
N VAL A 13 6.64 -4.86 76.87
CA VAL A 13 5.41 -4.47 77.59
C VAL A 13 4.22 -5.31 77.14
N ASP A 14 4.19 -5.67 75.85
CA ASP A 14 3.14 -6.46 75.20
C ASP A 14 1.71 -5.92 75.45
N SER A 15 1.57 -4.59 75.37
CA SER A 15 0.30 -3.93 75.68
C SER A 15 -0.81 -4.24 74.67
N PRO A 16 -2.09 -4.17 75.08
CA PRO A 16 -3.21 -4.28 74.13
C PRO A 16 -3.12 -3.29 72.96
N GLN A 17 -2.64 -2.06 73.22
CA GLN A 17 -2.46 -1.04 72.18
C GLN A 17 -1.33 -1.39 71.20
N PHE A 18 -0.26 -2.04 71.65
CA PHE A 18 0.77 -2.58 70.78
C PHE A 18 0.21 -3.71 69.90
N ARG A 19 -0.52 -4.67 70.49
CA ARG A 19 -1.17 -5.76 69.75
C ARG A 19 -2.16 -5.26 68.70
N GLU A 20 -2.91 -4.19 69.00
CA GLU A 20 -3.82 -3.55 68.04
C GLU A 20 -3.08 -2.90 66.86
N ARG A 21 -1.98 -2.19 67.13
CA ARG A 21 -1.10 -1.64 66.08
C ARG A 21 -0.50 -2.75 65.22
N LEU A 22 0.04 -3.80 65.84
CA LEU A 22 0.59 -4.96 65.15
C LEU A 22 -0.44 -5.61 64.23
N LYS A 23 -1.67 -5.82 64.71
CA LYS A 23 -2.80 -6.32 63.93
C LYS A 23 -3.16 -5.42 62.73
N SER A 24 -3.01 -4.11 62.88
CA SER A 24 -3.23 -3.16 61.78
C SER A 24 -2.17 -3.30 60.67
N HIS A 25 -0.91 -3.53 61.04
CA HIS A 25 0.17 -3.86 60.10
C HIS A 25 -0.04 -5.21 59.42
N GLU A 26 -0.46 -6.23 60.16
CA GLU A 26 -0.80 -7.54 59.59
C GLU A 26 -1.91 -7.45 58.54
N LEU A 27 -2.96 -6.65 58.81
CA LEU A 27 -4.06 -6.47 57.89
C LEU A 27 -3.62 -5.77 56.59
N GLU A 28 -2.72 -4.79 56.69
CA GLU A 28 -2.12 -4.14 55.52
C GLU A 28 -1.29 -5.14 54.70
N LEU A 29 -0.48 -5.95 55.36
CA LEU A 29 0.35 -6.96 54.69
C LEU A 29 -0.51 -7.99 53.93
N GLU A 30 -1.64 -8.43 54.49
CA GLU A 30 -2.56 -9.32 53.79
C GLU A 30 -3.25 -8.65 52.59
N LYS A 31 -3.61 -7.36 52.71
CA LYS A 31 -4.15 -6.59 51.59
C LYS A 31 -3.11 -6.47 50.47
N THR A 32 -1.87 -6.14 50.81
CA THR A 32 -0.74 -6.04 49.88
C THR A 32 -0.47 -7.38 49.19
N ASN A 33 -0.43 -8.49 49.93
CA ASN A 33 -0.27 -9.83 49.38
C ASN A 33 -1.38 -10.19 48.36
N LYS A 34 -2.64 -9.87 48.69
CA LYS A 34 -3.78 -10.11 47.78
C LYS A 34 -3.68 -9.24 46.53
N PHE A 35 -3.32 -7.96 46.68
CA PHE A 35 -3.15 -7.03 45.58
C PHE A 35 -2.05 -7.48 44.60
N ILE A 36 -0.86 -7.82 45.12
CA ILE A 36 0.25 -8.31 44.30
C ILE A 36 -0.14 -9.58 43.54
N LYS A 37 -0.89 -10.48 44.17
CA LYS A 37 -1.36 -11.71 43.52
C LYS A 37 -2.28 -11.42 42.33
N GLU A 38 -3.23 -10.51 42.47
CA GLU A 38 -4.10 -10.12 41.35
C GLU A 38 -3.31 -9.35 40.28
N LEU A 39 -2.38 -8.47 40.67
CA LEU A 39 -1.54 -7.75 39.71
C LEU A 39 -0.67 -8.69 38.86
N ILE A 40 -0.09 -9.73 39.46
CA ILE A 40 0.65 -10.77 38.72
C ILE A 40 -0.26 -11.48 37.72
N LYS A 41 -1.50 -11.79 38.12
CA LYS A 41 -2.48 -12.46 37.26
C LYS A 41 -2.86 -11.56 36.08
N ASP A 42 -3.13 -10.28 36.32
CA ASP A 42 -3.46 -9.31 35.28
C ASP A 42 -2.26 -9.05 34.35
N GLY A 43 -1.05 -8.96 34.90
CA GLY A 43 0.18 -8.85 34.11
C GLY A 43 0.41 -10.06 33.19
N LYS A 44 0.18 -11.28 33.68
CA LYS A 44 0.22 -12.50 32.84
C LYS A 44 -0.83 -12.47 31.73
N ALA A 45 -2.05 -12.01 32.03
CA ALA A 45 -3.11 -11.87 31.03
C ALA A 45 -2.74 -10.84 29.95
N LEU A 46 -2.17 -9.70 30.34
CA LEU A 46 -1.67 -8.67 29.42
C LEU A 46 -0.58 -9.23 28.50
N ILE A 47 0.44 -9.91 29.06
CA ILE A 47 1.52 -10.54 28.28
C ILE A 47 0.93 -11.54 27.27
N GLN A 48 -0.05 -12.34 27.67
CA GLN A 48 -0.70 -13.30 26.78
C GLN A 48 -1.49 -12.60 25.65
N ALA A 49 -2.19 -11.51 25.95
CA ALA A 49 -2.90 -10.73 24.94
C ALA A 49 -1.93 -10.12 23.91
N LEU A 50 -0.78 -9.59 24.36
CA LEU A 50 0.27 -9.07 23.49
C LEU A 50 0.87 -10.16 22.58
N LYS A 51 1.07 -11.38 23.10
CA LYS A 51 1.49 -12.55 22.31
C LYS A 51 0.49 -12.88 21.22
N ASN A 52 -0.80 -12.96 21.56
CA ASN A 52 -1.86 -13.28 20.61
C ASN A 52 -1.93 -12.23 19.48
N LEU A 53 -1.82 -10.94 19.83
CA LEU A 53 -1.77 -9.86 18.85
C LEU A 53 -0.56 -9.99 17.92
N SER A 54 0.61 -10.35 18.47
CA SER A 54 1.82 -10.54 17.66
C SER A 54 1.68 -11.69 16.67
N THR A 55 1.18 -12.84 17.13
CA THR A 55 0.89 -13.98 16.24
C THR A 55 -0.08 -13.61 15.12
N ALA A 56 -1.15 -12.88 15.44
CA ALA A 56 -2.14 -12.46 14.44
C ALA A 56 -1.53 -11.53 13.37
N LYS A 57 -0.72 -10.55 13.79
CA LYS A 57 -0.05 -9.62 12.87
C LYS A 57 1.02 -10.29 12.02
N ARG A 58 1.81 -11.22 12.57
CA ARG A 58 2.79 -12.00 11.79
C ARG A 58 2.12 -12.84 10.71
N LYS A 59 1.03 -13.54 11.04
CA LYS A 59 0.26 -14.33 10.06
C LYS A 59 -0.31 -13.46 8.93
N PHE A 60 -0.78 -12.25 9.26
CA PHE A 60 -1.23 -11.30 8.25
C PHE A 60 -0.07 -10.85 7.35
N ALA A 61 1.10 -10.54 7.92
CA ALA A 61 2.29 -10.19 7.14
C ALA A 61 2.76 -11.33 6.21
N GLU A 62 2.69 -12.59 6.66
CA GLU A 62 2.98 -13.76 5.80
C GLU A 62 2.03 -13.82 4.60
N SER A 63 0.74 -13.59 4.82
CA SER A 63 -0.27 -13.59 3.74
C SER A 63 0.01 -12.48 2.71
N LEU A 64 0.49 -11.31 3.15
CA LEU A 64 0.90 -10.22 2.28
C LEU A 64 2.15 -10.59 1.46
N ASN A 65 3.10 -11.30 2.06
CA ASN A 65 4.36 -11.68 1.42
C ASN A 65 4.19 -12.77 0.34
N GLU A 66 3.22 -13.67 0.52
CA GLU A 66 2.91 -14.74 -0.42
C GLU A 66 2.14 -14.26 -1.65
N PHE A 67 1.42 -13.13 -1.55
CA PHE A 67 0.63 -12.61 -2.65
C PHE A 67 1.53 -12.10 -3.78
N LYS A 68 1.21 -12.51 -5.01
CA LYS A 68 1.88 -12.04 -6.22
C LYS A 68 0.85 -11.51 -7.21
N PHE A 69 1.03 -10.27 -7.62
CA PHE A 69 0.26 -9.72 -8.73
C PHE A 69 0.65 -10.42 -10.04
N GLN A 70 -0.34 -10.72 -10.88
CA GLN A 70 -0.11 -11.11 -12.26
C GLN A 70 -0.53 -9.94 -13.15
N CYS A 71 0.44 -9.27 -13.77
CA CYS A 71 0.17 -8.19 -14.70
C CYS A 71 -0.18 -8.74 -16.09
N ILE A 72 -1.02 -8.00 -16.82
CA ILE A 72 -1.39 -8.31 -18.19
C ILE A 72 -0.36 -7.68 -19.14
N GLY A 73 0.16 -8.50 -20.06
CA GLY A 73 1.19 -8.11 -21.02
C GLY A 73 2.38 -9.06 -20.98
N ASP A 74 3.31 -8.88 -21.91
CA ASP A 74 4.58 -9.62 -21.99
C ASP A 74 5.70 -9.01 -21.12
N ALA A 75 5.46 -7.82 -20.55
CA ALA A 75 6.38 -7.12 -19.64
C ALA A 75 5.62 -6.20 -18.65
N GLU A 76 6.30 -5.90 -17.55
CA GLU A 76 5.82 -4.99 -16.48
C GLU A 76 6.59 -3.66 -16.52
N THR A 77 5.92 -2.58 -16.16
CA THR A 77 6.51 -1.25 -15.95
C THR A 77 7.08 -1.12 -14.54
N ASP A 78 7.99 -0.17 -14.30
CA ASP A 78 8.59 0.03 -12.97
C ASP A 78 7.53 0.33 -11.90
N ASP A 79 6.48 1.10 -12.26
CA ASP A 79 5.35 1.38 -11.37
C ASP A 79 4.56 0.09 -11.04
N GLU A 80 4.31 -0.77 -12.03
CA GLU A 80 3.65 -2.07 -11.83
C GLU A 80 4.50 -2.97 -10.93
N ILE A 81 5.83 -2.99 -11.11
CA ILE A 81 6.76 -3.76 -10.26
C ILE A 81 6.77 -3.20 -8.82
N CYS A 82 6.78 -1.88 -8.65
CA CYS A 82 6.72 -1.22 -7.34
C CYS A 82 5.43 -1.58 -6.60
N ILE A 83 4.29 -1.47 -7.29
CA ILE A 83 2.97 -1.87 -6.76
C ILE A 83 2.96 -3.37 -6.45
N ALA A 84 3.51 -4.20 -7.33
CA ALA A 84 3.53 -5.65 -7.13
C ALA A 84 4.30 -6.07 -5.88
N LYS A 85 5.39 -5.35 -5.57
CA LYS A 85 6.22 -5.57 -4.38
C LYS A 85 5.69 -4.88 -3.12
N SER A 86 4.74 -3.95 -3.24
CA SER A 86 4.26 -3.15 -2.11
C SER A 86 3.73 -3.97 -0.93
N LEU A 87 3.08 -5.10 -1.19
CA LEU A 87 2.59 -5.99 -0.12
C LEU A 87 3.75 -6.65 0.64
N GLN A 88 4.86 -6.95 -0.04
CA GLN A 88 6.07 -7.49 0.59
C GLN A 88 6.75 -6.44 1.46
N GLU A 89 6.78 -5.18 1.02
CA GLU A 89 7.27 -4.05 1.82
C GLU A 89 6.39 -3.82 3.07
N PHE A 90 5.05 -3.86 2.92
CA PHE A 90 4.12 -3.78 4.06
C PHE A 90 4.32 -4.93 5.04
N ALA A 91 4.55 -6.14 4.53
CA ALA A 91 4.86 -7.31 5.35
C ALA A 91 6.15 -7.11 6.15
N GLY A 92 7.20 -6.57 5.51
CA GLY A 92 8.48 -6.27 6.17
C GLY A 92 8.32 -5.28 7.33
N VAL A 93 7.58 -4.19 7.13
CA VAL A 93 7.28 -3.22 8.20
C VAL A 93 6.54 -3.87 9.37
N LEU A 94 5.51 -4.68 9.08
CA LEU A 94 4.77 -5.39 10.12
C LEU A 94 5.67 -6.37 10.88
N GLN A 95 6.50 -7.15 10.19
CA GLN A 95 7.42 -8.11 10.81
C GLN A 95 8.42 -7.41 11.73
N ASN A 96 9.05 -6.32 11.27
CA ASN A 96 10.02 -5.55 12.06
C ASN A 96 9.37 -4.99 13.35
N LEU A 97 8.15 -4.45 13.24
CA LEU A 97 7.43 -3.95 14.41
C LEU A 97 7.09 -5.08 15.41
N GLU A 98 6.73 -6.26 14.89
CA GLU A 98 6.44 -7.41 15.72
C GLU A 98 7.68 -8.03 16.37
N ASP A 99 8.85 -7.94 15.75
CA ASP A 99 10.11 -8.36 16.36
C ASP A 99 10.42 -7.53 17.62
N GLU A 100 10.24 -6.21 17.57
CA GLU A 100 10.41 -5.36 18.76
C GLU A 100 9.37 -5.66 19.84
N ARG A 101 8.11 -5.95 19.47
CA ARG A 101 7.10 -6.35 20.47
C ARG A 101 7.48 -7.69 21.10
N THR A 102 7.94 -8.67 20.32
CA THR A 102 8.36 -9.97 20.84
C THR A 102 9.49 -9.82 21.85
N ARG A 103 10.52 -9.01 21.57
CA ARG A 103 11.60 -8.72 22.52
C ARG A 103 11.09 -8.11 23.82
N MET A 104 10.16 -7.15 23.73
CA MET A 104 9.52 -6.55 24.91
C MET A 104 8.74 -7.58 25.73
N ILE A 105 7.96 -8.45 25.07
CA ILE A 105 7.16 -9.50 25.70
C ILE A 105 8.03 -10.55 26.39
N GLU A 106 9.11 -10.99 25.74
CA GLU A 106 10.04 -11.99 26.27
C GLU A 106 10.69 -11.48 27.56
N ASN A 107 11.11 -10.21 27.56
CA ASN A 107 11.67 -9.58 28.75
C ASN A 107 10.61 -9.32 29.84
N ALA A 108 9.35 -9.06 29.49
CA ALA A 108 8.30 -8.66 30.44
C ALA A 108 8.10 -9.65 31.61
N SER A 109 8.28 -10.96 31.39
CA SER A 109 8.19 -11.94 32.47
C SER A 109 9.28 -11.73 33.52
N ASP A 110 10.50 -11.43 33.08
CA ASP A 110 11.68 -11.33 33.93
C ASP A 110 11.77 -9.98 34.65
N VAL A 111 11.32 -8.89 34.00
CA VAL A 111 11.32 -7.55 34.62
C VAL A 111 10.07 -7.25 35.47
N LEU A 112 8.93 -7.90 35.22
CA LEU A 112 7.69 -7.61 35.95
C LEU A 112 7.22 -8.79 36.81
N ILE A 113 7.01 -9.96 36.21
CA ILE A 113 6.31 -11.07 36.86
C ILE A 113 7.18 -11.73 37.92
N LEU A 114 8.41 -12.11 37.58
CA LEU A 114 9.32 -12.80 38.50
C LEU A 114 9.67 -11.95 39.74
N PRO A 115 10.00 -10.64 39.64
CA PRO A 115 10.28 -9.82 40.82
C PRO A 115 9.08 -9.71 41.77
N LEU A 116 7.87 -9.53 41.23
CA LEU A 116 6.65 -9.49 42.05
C LEU A 116 6.36 -10.82 42.73
N GLU A 117 6.57 -11.95 42.02
CA GLU A 117 6.46 -13.28 42.62
C GLU A 117 7.50 -13.50 43.72
N ARG A 118 8.74 -13.05 43.50
CA ARG A 118 9.84 -13.13 44.45
C ARG A 118 9.53 -12.35 45.73
N PHE A 119 9.15 -11.08 45.60
CA PHE A 119 8.77 -10.24 46.74
C PHE A 119 7.67 -10.89 47.58
N ARG A 120 6.63 -11.42 46.91
CA ARG A 120 5.51 -12.09 47.58
C ARG A 120 5.92 -13.39 48.29
N LYS A 121 6.81 -14.19 47.70
CA LYS A 121 7.24 -15.48 48.28
C LYS A 121 8.28 -15.29 49.38
N GLU A 122 9.28 -14.44 49.16
CA GLU A 122 10.43 -14.29 50.03
C GLU A 122 10.19 -13.26 51.14
N GLN A 123 9.68 -12.07 50.81
CA GLN A 123 9.50 -11.01 51.79
C GLN A 123 8.22 -11.21 52.61
N ILE A 124 7.06 -11.25 51.94
CA ILE A 124 5.78 -11.47 52.62
C ILE A 124 5.73 -12.87 53.25
N GLY A 125 6.27 -13.89 52.59
CA GLY A 125 6.34 -15.24 53.13
C GLY A 125 7.16 -15.32 54.42
N ALA A 126 8.33 -14.66 54.48
CA ALA A 126 9.15 -14.62 55.69
C ALA A 126 8.40 -13.95 56.86
N ALA A 127 7.70 -12.84 56.63
CA ALA A 127 6.90 -12.18 57.67
C ALA A 127 5.75 -13.07 58.18
N LYS A 128 5.13 -13.89 57.30
CA LYS A 128 4.10 -14.87 57.70
C LYS A 128 4.66 -16.01 58.54
N GLU A 129 5.85 -16.50 58.22
CA GLU A 129 6.51 -17.52 59.04
C GLU A 129 6.97 -16.96 60.40
N ALA A 130 7.49 -15.72 60.43
CA ALA A 130 7.80 -15.03 61.69
C ALA A 130 6.56 -14.86 62.57
N LYS A 131 5.42 -14.49 61.98
CA LYS A 131 4.13 -14.43 62.69
C LYS A 131 3.75 -15.77 63.32
N LYS A 132 3.83 -16.87 62.57
CA LYS A 132 3.49 -18.22 63.11
C LYS A 132 4.36 -18.58 64.31
N LYS A 133 5.65 -18.26 64.26
CA LYS A 133 6.57 -18.47 65.40
C LYS A 133 6.16 -17.60 66.59
N TYR A 134 5.86 -16.33 66.35
CA TYR A 134 5.40 -15.39 67.38
C TYR A 134 4.09 -15.82 68.04
N ASP A 135 3.10 -16.25 67.27
CA ASP A 135 1.81 -16.73 67.80
C ASP A 135 2.02 -17.98 68.67
N LYS A 136 2.86 -18.92 68.22
CA LYS A 136 3.20 -20.13 68.95
C LYS A 136 3.92 -19.85 70.28
N GLU A 137 4.93 -18.98 70.26
CA GLU A 137 5.65 -18.65 71.50
C GLU A 137 4.82 -17.74 72.43
N THR A 138 3.88 -16.94 71.88
CA THR A 138 2.86 -16.24 72.68
C THR A 138 2.01 -17.23 73.48
N GLU A 139 1.44 -18.25 72.81
CA GLU A 139 0.59 -19.26 73.47
C GLU A 139 1.35 -20.03 74.55
N LYS A 140 2.59 -20.43 74.25
CA LYS A 140 3.47 -21.13 75.18
C LYS A 140 3.82 -20.28 76.40
N TYR A 141 4.17 -19.01 76.19
CA TYR A 141 4.46 -18.08 77.29
C TYR A 141 3.25 -17.89 78.21
N CYS A 142 2.07 -17.60 77.63
CA CYS A 142 0.84 -17.46 78.41
C CYS A 142 0.51 -18.73 79.21
N THR A 143 0.61 -19.90 78.58
CA THR A 143 0.32 -21.19 79.24
C THR A 143 1.27 -21.49 80.40
N VAL A 144 2.58 -21.25 80.22
CA VAL A 144 3.58 -21.47 81.28
C VAL A 144 3.40 -20.45 82.40
N LEU A 145 3.09 -19.19 82.08
CA LEU A 145 2.82 -18.14 83.04
C LEU A 145 1.57 -18.43 83.89
N GLU A 146 0.46 -18.85 83.28
CA GLU A 146 -0.76 -19.23 84.01
C GLU A 146 -0.52 -20.39 84.97
N LYS A 147 0.22 -21.42 84.53
CA LYS A 147 0.61 -22.55 85.39
C LYS A 147 1.47 -22.09 86.56
N HIS A 148 2.42 -21.20 86.31
CA HIS A 148 3.28 -20.62 87.33
C HIS A 148 2.47 -19.81 88.37
N LEU A 149 1.59 -18.91 87.91
CA LEU A 149 0.74 -18.09 88.77
C LEU A 149 -0.28 -18.92 89.58
N SER A 150 -0.62 -20.11 89.10
CA SER A 150 -1.50 -21.06 89.80
C SER A 150 -0.78 -21.90 90.87
N LEU A 151 0.54 -21.77 91.02
CA LEU A 151 1.29 -22.49 92.05
C LEU A 151 0.94 -21.98 93.45
N SER A 152 0.74 -22.91 94.39
CA SER A 152 0.53 -22.54 95.79
C SER A 152 1.81 -21.98 96.40
N ALA A 153 1.71 -20.82 97.05
CA ALA A 153 2.78 -20.22 97.85
C ALA A 153 3.29 -21.10 99.01
N LYS A 154 2.63 -22.23 99.30
CA LYS A 154 3.04 -23.22 100.30
C LYS A 154 3.98 -24.32 99.76
N LYS A 155 4.35 -24.27 98.47
CA LYS A 155 5.32 -25.20 97.86
C LYS A 155 6.73 -24.96 98.42
N LYS A 156 7.61 -25.95 98.29
CA LYS A 156 9.01 -25.82 98.70
C LYS A 156 9.70 -24.73 97.85
N GLU A 157 10.53 -23.92 98.49
CA GLU A 157 11.27 -22.81 97.86
C GLU A 157 12.01 -23.24 96.58
N ALA A 158 12.65 -24.41 96.60
CA ALA A 158 13.35 -24.96 95.44
C ALA A 158 12.44 -25.19 94.23
N HIS A 159 11.18 -25.61 94.45
CA HIS A 159 10.20 -25.79 93.36
C HIS A 159 9.64 -24.46 92.86
N LEU A 160 9.56 -23.44 93.71
CA LEU A 160 9.14 -22.09 93.32
C LEU A 160 10.22 -21.44 92.44
N HIS A 161 11.49 -21.50 92.87
CA HIS A 161 12.63 -21.02 92.07
C HIS A 161 12.79 -21.75 90.74
N GLU A 162 12.54 -23.07 90.69
CA GLU A 162 12.55 -23.80 89.42
C GLU A 162 11.43 -23.28 88.48
N ALA A 163 10.24 -23.02 89.02
CA ALA A 163 9.15 -22.45 88.22
C ALA A 163 9.41 -21.01 87.78
N ASP A 164 10.04 -20.18 88.61
CA ASP A 164 10.48 -18.81 88.26
C ASP A 164 11.45 -18.86 87.06
N ASN A 165 12.49 -19.69 87.15
CA ASN A 165 13.48 -19.86 86.09
C ASN A 165 12.84 -20.35 84.77
N GLN A 166 11.86 -21.26 84.84
CA GLN A 166 11.15 -21.74 83.66
C GLN A 166 10.33 -20.63 82.99
N VAL A 167 9.66 -19.78 83.77
CA VAL A 167 8.93 -18.62 83.22
C VAL A 167 9.91 -17.63 82.60
N ASP A 168 11.03 -17.33 83.26
CA ASP A 168 12.00 -16.36 82.75
C ASP A 168 12.65 -16.83 81.43
N ILE A 169 12.96 -18.12 81.29
CA ILE A 169 13.47 -18.69 80.02
C ILE A 169 12.45 -18.52 78.90
N VAL A 170 11.18 -18.87 79.13
CA VAL A 170 10.14 -18.76 78.11
C VAL A 170 9.82 -17.30 77.79
N ARG A 171 9.86 -16.41 78.80
CA ARG A 171 9.68 -14.96 78.62
C ARG A 171 10.77 -14.37 77.75
N HIS A 172 12.03 -14.69 78.00
CA HIS A 172 13.15 -14.21 77.21
C HIS A 172 13.02 -14.65 75.75
N HIS A 173 12.66 -15.92 75.52
CA HIS A 173 12.48 -16.43 74.17
C HIS A 173 11.27 -15.79 73.45
N PHE A 174 10.16 -15.56 74.16
CA PHE A 174 9.02 -14.81 73.64
C PHE A 174 9.44 -13.40 73.18
N TYR A 175 10.24 -12.68 73.99
CA TYR A 175 10.73 -11.35 73.62
C TYR A 175 11.61 -11.37 72.38
N GLU A 176 12.54 -12.33 72.29
CA GLU A 176 13.41 -12.49 71.11
C GLU A 176 12.59 -12.67 69.82
N VAL A 177 11.60 -13.58 69.85
CA VAL A 177 10.73 -13.84 68.69
C VAL A 177 9.81 -12.65 68.39
N SER A 178 9.34 -11.93 69.42
CA SER A 178 8.53 -10.71 69.26
C SER A 178 9.32 -9.60 68.55
N LEU A 179 10.58 -9.40 68.92
CA LEU A 179 11.48 -8.44 68.27
C LEU A 179 11.77 -8.84 66.81
N GLU A 180 12.08 -10.11 66.55
CA GLU A 180 12.31 -10.62 65.19
C GLU A 180 11.07 -10.42 64.32
N TYR A 181 9.88 -10.70 64.87
CA TYR A 181 8.64 -10.52 64.15
C TYR A 181 8.36 -9.06 63.80
N VAL A 182 8.47 -8.15 64.77
CA VAL A 182 8.29 -6.71 64.54
C VAL A 182 9.30 -6.18 63.51
N PHE A 183 10.56 -6.61 63.59
CA PHE A 183 11.58 -6.28 62.60
C PHE A 183 11.17 -6.73 61.19
N LYS A 184 10.71 -7.98 61.04
CA LYS A 184 10.29 -8.51 59.74
C LYS A 184 9.07 -7.80 59.16
N VAL A 185 8.10 -7.41 59.99
CA VAL A 185 6.96 -6.62 59.53
C VAL A 185 7.43 -5.27 58.99
N GLN A 186 8.30 -4.55 59.71
CA GLN A 186 8.84 -3.27 59.25
C GLN A 186 9.69 -3.42 57.99
N GLU A 187 10.54 -4.45 57.92
CA GLU A 187 11.37 -4.72 56.74
C GLU A 187 10.54 -4.86 55.46
N VAL A 188 9.42 -5.59 55.51
CA VAL A 188 8.53 -5.73 54.34
C VAL A 188 7.85 -4.40 53.98
N GLN A 189 7.46 -3.60 54.97
CA GLN A 189 6.83 -2.28 54.75
C GLN A 189 7.76 -1.32 54.02
N GLU A 190 9.05 -1.31 54.37
CA GLU A 190 10.05 -0.46 53.71
C GLU A 190 10.45 -1.01 52.34
N ARG A 191 10.71 -2.33 52.23
CA ARG A 191 11.08 -2.97 50.95
C ARG A 191 10.03 -2.80 49.86
N LYS A 192 8.74 -2.82 50.23
CA LYS A 192 7.65 -2.64 49.25
C LYS A 192 7.75 -1.32 48.48
N MET A 193 8.39 -0.29 49.05
CA MET A 193 8.45 1.04 48.42
C MET A 193 9.32 1.05 47.16
N PHE A 194 10.32 0.17 47.06
CA PHE A 194 11.23 0.10 45.92
C PHE A 194 11.15 -1.23 45.17
N GLU A 195 11.13 -2.38 45.85
CA GLU A 195 11.09 -3.71 45.19
C GLU A 195 9.77 -3.95 44.43
N PHE A 196 8.72 -3.17 44.72
CA PHE A 196 7.45 -3.21 44.00
C PHE A 196 7.38 -2.20 42.83
N VAL A 197 7.98 -1.02 42.99
CA VAL A 197 7.88 0.08 42.02
C VAL A 197 8.87 -0.12 40.87
N GLU A 198 10.08 -0.62 41.16
CA GLU A 198 11.12 -0.86 40.15
C GLU A 198 10.66 -1.79 39.02
N PRO A 199 10.02 -2.95 39.27
CA PRO A 199 9.49 -3.83 38.22
C PRO A 199 8.48 -3.14 37.29
N LEU A 200 7.60 -2.31 37.87
CA LEU A 200 6.58 -1.57 37.11
C LEU A 200 7.22 -0.50 36.23
N LEU A 201 8.19 0.24 36.77
CA LEU A 201 8.93 1.24 36.02
C LEU A 201 9.72 0.60 34.87
N ALA A 202 10.38 -0.53 35.11
CA ALA A 202 11.13 -1.26 34.09
C ALA A 202 10.21 -1.74 32.95
N PHE A 203 9.02 -2.24 33.27
CA PHE A 203 8.03 -2.63 32.27
C PHE A 203 7.53 -1.44 31.44
N LEU A 204 7.23 -0.31 32.07
CA LEU A 204 6.84 0.93 31.37
C LEU A 204 7.94 1.44 30.44
N GLN A 205 9.20 1.36 30.86
CA GLN A 205 10.33 1.72 30.01
C GLN A 205 10.42 0.83 28.76
N GLY A 206 10.17 -0.48 28.90
CA GLY A 206 10.06 -1.40 27.78
C GLY A 206 8.94 -1.02 26.79
N LEU A 207 7.77 -0.65 27.31
CA LEU A 207 6.65 -0.17 26.49
C LEU A 207 7.00 1.09 25.71
N PHE A 208 7.58 2.10 26.36
CA PHE A 208 7.98 3.35 25.69
C PHE A 208 9.07 3.11 24.64
N THR A 209 10.00 2.20 24.91
CA THR A 209 11.02 1.81 23.93
C THR A 209 10.39 1.19 22.69
N TYR A 210 9.40 0.30 22.86
CA TYR A 210 8.65 -0.28 21.74
C TYR A 210 7.89 0.80 20.94
N TYR A 211 7.21 1.73 21.60
CA TYR A 211 6.50 2.82 20.91
C TYR A 211 7.45 3.73 20.12
N HIS A 212 8.62 4.04 20.68
CA HIS A 212 9.64 4.83 20.00
C HIS A 212 10.14 4.13 18.72
N HIS A 213 10.43 2.82 18.78
CA HIS A 213 10.81 2.05 17.59
C HIS A 213 9.71 2.06 16.52
N GLY A 214 8.44 1.94 16.94
CA GLY A 214 7.31 2.03 16.02
C GLY A 214 7.22 3.38 15.31
N TYR A 215 7.55 4.48 16.01
CA TYR A 215 7.61 5.82 15.41
C TYR A 215 8.73 5.95 14.37
N GLU A 216 9.97 5.53 14.71
CA GLU A 216 11.09 5.59 13.77
C GLU A 216 10.84 4.73 12.52
N LEU A 217 10.29 3.53 12.70
CA LEU A 217 9.93 2.66 11.56
C LEU A 217 8.90 3.31 10.63
N ALA A 218 7.87 3.97 11.20
CA ALA A 218 6.86 4.67 10.41
C ALA A 218 7.44 5.87 9.65
N LYS A 219 8.41 6.57 10.25
CA LYS A 219 9.12 7.69 9.64
C LYS A 219 9.97 7.23 8.46
N ASP A 220 10.75 6.16 8.63
CA ASP A 220 11.59 5.59 7.55
C ASP A 220 10.74 5.09 6.38
N PHE A 221 9.57 4.53 6.67
CA PHE A 221 8.62 4.04 5.66
C PHE A 221 7.96 5.16 4.83
N ASN A 222 8.01 6.42 5.27
CA ASN A 222 7.28 7.52 4.64
C ASN A 222 7.77 7.85 3.21
N HIS A 223 9.06 7.63 2.93
CA HIS A 223 9.62 7.79 1.59
C HIS A 223 8.98 6.80 0.61
N PHE A 224 9.04 5.50 0.94
CA PHE A 224 8.41 4.45 0.14
C PHE A 224 6.90 4.68 -0.03
N LYS A 225 6.19 5.09 1.04
CA LYS A 225 4.77 5.43 0.96
C LYS A 225 4.49 6.52 -0.07
N THR A 226 5.33 7.55 -0.12
CA THR A 226 5.19 8.66 -1.08
C THR A 226 5.41 8.16 -2.50
N ASP A 227 6.49 7.42 -2.74
CA ASP A 227 6.82 6.86 -4.06
C ASP A 227 5.72 5.91 -4.55
N LEU A 228 5.25 5.00 -3.69
CA LEU A 228 4.16 4.09 -4.00
C LEU A 228 2.86 4.84 -4.35
N THR A 229 2.56 5.94 -3.65
CA THR A 229 1.38 6.77 -3.94
C THR A 229 1.47 7.38 -5.34
N ILE A 230 2.67 7.83 -5.73
CA ILE A 230 2.94 8.36 -7.07
C ILE A 230 2.78 7.26 -8.12
N SER A 231 3.39 6.09 -7.91
CA SER A 231 3.31 4.95 -8.83
C SER A 231 1.87 4.44 -9.03
N ILE A 232 1.06 4.41 -7.96
CA ILE A 232 -0.37 4.10 -8.06
C ILE A 232 -1.09 5.13 -8.93
N GLN A 233 -0.82 6.41 -8.73
CA GLN A 233 -1.48 7.47 -9.51
C GLN A 233 -1.07 7.45 -10.99
N ASN A 234 0.21 7.23 -11.27
CA ASN A 234 0.72 7.07 -12.64
C ASN A 234 0.06 5.87 -13.33
N THR A 235 -0.04 4.74 -12.63
CA THR A 235 -0.69 3.52 -13.14
C THR A 235 -2.17 3.74 -13.43
N ARG A 236 -2.91 4.45 -12.55
CA ARG A 236 -4.31 4.85 -12.81
C ARG A 236 -4.45 5.72 -14.05
N ASN A 237 -3.58 6.73 -14.19
CA ASN A 237 -3.62 7.63 -15.34
C ASN A 237 -3.37 6.86 -16.66
N ARG A 238 -2.39 5.94 -16.66
CA ARG A 238 -2.11 5.07 -17.80
C ARG A 238 -3.30 4.15 -18.11
N PHE A 239 -3.92 3.55 -17.09
CA PHE A 239 -5.09 2.69 -17.26
C PHE A 239 -6.27 3.41 -17.94
N GLU A 240 -6.63 4.62 -17.51
CA GLU A 240 -7.74 5.35 -18.14
C GLU A 240 -7.46 5.65 -19.61
N SER A 241 -6.21 5.96 -19.97
CA SER A 241 -5.81 6.13 -21.38
C SER A 241 -6.00 4.83 -22.17
N THR A 242 -5.46 3.72 -21.65
CA THR A 242 -5.59 2.40 -22.31
C THR A 242 -7.05 1.98 -22.42
N ARG A 243 -7.86 2.18 -21.38
CA ARG A 243 -9.30 1.87 -21.38
C ARG A 243 -10.03 2.64 -22.47
N SER A 244 -9.78 3.94 -22.60
CA SER A 244 -10.42 4.75 -23.65
C SER A 244 -10.06 4.26 -25.05
N GLU A 245 -8.82 3.81 -25.28
CA GLU A 245 -8.39 3.26 -26.57
C GLU A 245 -9.04 1.90 -26.85
N VAL A 246 -9.14 1.02 -25.85
CA VAL A 246 -9.87 -0.26 -25.97
C VAL A 246 -11.34 -0.03 -26.28
N GLU A 247 -11.99 0.93 -25.61
CA GLU A 247 -13.38 1.29 -25.89
C GLU A 247 -13.57 1.86 -27.30
N CYS A 248 -12.65 2.70 -27.77
CA CYS A 248 -12.64 3.23 -29.13
C CYS A 248 -12.51 2.10 -30.16
N LEU A 249 -11.56 1.19 -29.96
CA LEU A 249 -11.36 0.03 -30.83
C LEU A 249 -12.60 -0.87 -30.85
N MET A 250 -13.18 -1.16 -29.68
CA MET A 250 -14.42 -1.93 -29.58
C MET A 250 -15.55 -1.28 -30.38
N LYS A 251 -15.70 0.04 -30.29
CA LYS A 251 -16.74 0.79 -31.02
C LYS A 251 -16.51 0.72 -32.53
N LYS A 252 -15.29 0.96 -33.02
CA LYS A 252 -14.93 0.82 -34.45
C LYS A 252 -15.23 -0.58 -34.99
N MET A 253 -14.82 -1.60 -34.24
CA MET A 253 -15.05 -3.01 -34.59
C MET A 253 -16.55 -3.37 -34.67
N LYS A 254 -17.40 -2.71 -33.88
CA LYS A 254 -18.86 -2.87 -33.93
C LYS A 254 -19.51 -2.14 -35.12
N GLU A 255 -18.96 -0.99 -35.51
CA GLU A 255 -19.53 -0.15 -36.57
C GLU A 255 -19.25 -0.74 -37.97
N ASN A 256 -18.03 -1.27 -38.21
CA ASN A 256 -17.62 -1.81 -39.52
C ASN A 256 -17.08 -3.26 -39.44
N PRO A 257 -17.89 -4.27 -39.05
CA PRO A 257 -17.41 -5.64 -38.84
C PRO A 257 -16.84 -6.32 -40.09
N HIS A 258 -17.22 -5.87 -41.29
CA HIS A 258 -16.76 -6.44 -42.56
C HIS A 258 -15.40 -5.89 -43.03
N GLU A 259 -15.06 -4.64 -42.69
CA GLU A 259 -13.76 -4.04 -43.05
C GLU A 259 -12.60 -4.62 -42.22
N HIS A 260 -12.91 -5.09 -41.00
CA HIS A 260 -11.93 -5.65 -40.07
C HIS A 260 -11.77 -7.17 -40.16
N LYS A 261 -12.51 -7.85 -41.04
CA LYS A 261 -12.16 -9.20 -41.51
C LYS A 261 -10.93 -9.07 -42.43
N SER A 262 -9.79 -8.75 -41.85
CA SER A 262 -8.53 -8.57 -42.57
C SER A 262 -8.11 -9.90 -43.21
N ILE A 263 -8.19 -9.98 -44.53
CA ILE A 263 -7.40 -10.93 -45.30
C ILE A 263 -5.96 -10.47 -45.14
N SER A 264 -5.16 -11.18 -44.35
CA SER A 264 -3.72 -10.94 -44.38
C SER A 264 -3.24 -11.24 -45.81
N PRO A 265 -2.45 -10.35 -46.45
CA PRO A 265 -2.02 -10.55 -47.84
C PRO A 265 -1.19 -11.82 -48.04
N HIS A 266 -0.74 -12.45 -46.95
CA HIS A 266 0.07 -13.66 -46.94
C HIS A 266 -0.64 -14.86 -46.31
N THR A 267 -1.72 -14.66 -45.53
CA THR A 267 -2.38 -15.72 -44.77
C THR A 267 -3.90 -15.56 -44.74
N MET A 268 -4.63 -16.65 -44.95
CA MET A 268 -6.09 -16.70 -44.82
C MET A 268 -6.46 -17.76 -43.79
N GLU A 269 -7.31 -17.41 -42.83
CA GLU A 269 -7.73 -18.34 -41.78
C GLU A 269 -9.22 -18.26 -41.51
N GLY A 270 -9.80 -19.36 -41.05
CA GLY A 270 -11.22 -19.44 -40.76
C GLY A 270 -11.78 -20.86 -40.82
N TYR A 271 -13.06 -20.98 -40.49
CA TYR A 271 -13.72 -22.29 -40.50
C TYR A 271 -14.19 -22.69 -41.89
N LEU A 272 -13.86 -23.93 -42.28
CA LEU A 272 -14.36 -24.59 -43.49
C LEU A 272 -14.95 -25.95 -43.11
N PHE A 273 -15.96 -26.38 -43.86
CA PHE A 273 -16.45 -27.76 -43.76
C PHE A 273 -15.80 -28.59 -44.86
N VAL A 274 -15.19 -29.71 -44.51
CA VAL A 274 -14.52 -30.61 -45.46
C VAL A 274 -15.34 -31.89 -45.61
N GLN A 275 -15.52 -32.32 -46.85
CA GLN A 275 -16.26 -33.54 -47.17
C GLN A 275 -15.37 -34.77 -46.98
N GLU A 276 -15.64 -35.56 -45.95
CA GLU A 276 -15.02 -36.87 -45.72
C GLU A 276 -15.90 -37.98 -46.31
N LYS A 277 -15.30 -38.87 -47.11
CA LYS A 277 -15.99 -40.03 -47.67
C LYS A 277 -15.62 -41.28 -46.87
N ARG A 278 -16.59 -41.90 -46.19
CA ARG A 278 -16.42 -43.21 -45.53
C ARG A 278 -17.33 -44.22 -46.22
N SER A 279 -16.74 -45.25 -46.84
CA SER A 279 -17.28 -46.46 -47.50
C SER A 279 -18.65 -46.38 -48.23
N PHE A 280 -19.69 -45.74 -47.69
CA PHE A 280 -21.01 -45.51 -48.30
C PHE A 280 -21.69 -44.17 -47.93
N VAL A 281 -21.13 -43.32 -47.06
CA VAL A 281 -21.71 -42.04 -46.61
C VAL A 281 -20.67 -40.92 -46.65
N SER A 282 -21.06 -39.74 -47.15
CA SER A 282 -20.25 -38.52 -47.04
C SER A 282 -20.65 -37.75 -45.79
N THR A 283 -19.68 -37.40 -44.96
CA THR A 283 -19.87 -36.55 -43.77
C THR A 283 -19.13 -35.23 -43.95
N TRP A 284 -19.73 -34.14 -43.49
CA TRP A 284 -19.09 -32.83 -43.49
C TRP A 284 -18.54 -32.53 -42.11
N VAL A 285 -17.24 -32.37 -42.02
CA VAL A 285 -16.54 -32.14 -40.76
C VAL A 285 -16.03 -30.71 -40.75
N LYS A 286 -16.26 -30.00 -39.64
CA LYS A 286 -15.86 -28.60 -39.47
C LYS A 286 -14.40 -28.54 -39.03
N TYR A 287 -13.55 -27.93 -39.85
CA TYR A 287 -12.15 -27.67 -39.55
C TYR A 287 -11.90 -26.17 -39.40
N TYR A 288 -10.98 -25.80 -38.53
CA TYR A 288 -10.33 -24.49 -38.60
C TYR A 288 -9.14 -24.60 -39.54
N CYS A 289 -9.16 -23.83 -40.63
CA CYS A 289 -8.17 -23.91 -41.69
C CYS A 289 -7.30 -22.66 -41.68
N ILE A 290 -6.01 -22.83 -41.97
CA ILE A 290 -5.02 -21.75 -42.12
C ILE A 290 -4.26 -21.99 -43.42
N TYR A 291 -4.33 -21.05 -44.34
CA TYR A 291 -3.56 -21.04 -45.58
C TYR A 291 -2.44 -20.01 -45.52
N GLN A 292 -1.25 -20.40 -45.94
CA GLN A 292 -0.07 -19.55 -46.06
C GLN A 292 0.35 -19.48 -47.52
N ARG A 293 0.33 -18.29 -48.13
CA ARG A 293 0.59 -18.06 -49.57
C ARG A 293 1.99 -18.49 -49.99
N GLU A 294 2.98 -18.29 -49.14
CA GLU A 294 4.34 -18.82 -49.32
C GLU A 294 4.63 -19.71 -48.11
N PRO A 295 4.69 -21.06 -48.25
CA PRO A 295 4.93 -21.85 -49.46
C PRO A 295 3.68 -22.50 -50.11
N LYS A 296 2.49 -21.86 -50.06
CA LYS A 296 1.18 -22.45 -50.43
C LYS A 296 0.75 -23.61 -49.52
N ARG A 297 1.05 -23.52 -48.23
CA ARG A 297 0.70 -24.55 -47.25
C ARG A 297 -0.70 -24.33 -46.68
N MET A 298 -1.52 -25.37 -46.68
CA MET A 298 -2.81 -25.41 -45.97
C MET A 298 -2.67 -26.28 -44.73
N THR A 299 -3.13 -25.79 -43.59
CA THR A 299 -3.22 -26.50 -42.32
C THR A 299 -4.68 -26.58 -41.91
N MET A 300 -5.13 -27.75 -41.45
CA MET A 300 -6.49 -28.04 -40.99
C MET A 300 -6.44 -28.61 -39.58
N MET A 301 -7.26 -28.06 -38.70
CA MET A 301 -7.36 -28.50 -37.29
C MET A 301 -8.81 -28.77 -36.92
N LEU A 302 -9.05 -29.92 -36.29
CA LEU A 302 -10.32 -30.23 -35.64
C LEU A 302 -10.45 -29.39 -34.38
N PHE A 303 -11.43 -28.49 -34.35
CA PHE A 303 -11.70 -27.64 -33.20
C PHE A 303 -13.14 -27.83 -32.70
N ASP A 304 -13.27 -28.47 -31.53
CA ASP A 304 -14.55 -28.60 -30.83
C ASP A 304 -14.74 -27.45 -29.83
N GLN A 305 -15.76 -26.65 -30.08
CA GLN A 305 -16.08 -25.46 -29.29
C GLN A 305 -16.68 -25.78 -27.91
N LYS A 306 -17.18 -27.01 -27.69
CA LYS A 306 -17.75 -27.44 -26.39
C LYS A 306 -16.70 -27.92 -25.39
N SER A 307 -15.55 -28.39 -25.85
CA SER A 307 -14.48 -28.92 -24.99
C SER A 307 -13.36 -27.93 -24.67
N GLY A 308 -13.49 -26.66 -25.10
CA GLY A 308 -12.49 -25.62 -24.84
C GLY A 308 -11.21 -25.76 -25.67
N GLY A 309 -11.24 -26.55 -26.75
CA GLY A 309 -10.11 -26.68 -27.68
C GLY A 309 -8.98 -27.58 -27.17
N LYS A 310 -9.22 -28.89 -27.07
CA LYS A 310 -8.09 -29.83 -27.19
C LYS A 310 -7.62 -29.79 -28.64
N ASN A 311 -6.36 -29.45 -28.87
CA ASN A 311 -5.75 -29.49 -30.20
C ASN A 311 -5.98 -30.90 -30.79
N GLY A 312 -6.86 -31.01 -31.79
CA GLY A 312 -7.01 -32.22 -32.58
C GLY A 312 -5.76 -32.44 -33.44
N ASP A 313 -5.69 -33.61 -34.08
CA ASP A 313 -4.61 -33.92 -35.02
C ASP A 313 -4.53 -32.84 -36.11
N GLU A 314 -3.35 -32.22 -36.24
CA GLU A 314 -3.08 -31.19 -37.25
C GLU A 314 -2.76 -31.87 -38.58
N GLU A 315 -3.58 -31.61 -39.59
CA GLU A 315 -3.34 -32.07 -40.94
C GLU A 315 -2.86 -30.91 -41.80
N SER A 316 -1.67 -31.03 -42.39
CA SER A 316 -1.16 -30.05 -43.36
C SER A 316 -0.88 -30.68 -44.71
N PHE A 317 -0.99 -29.88 -45.76
CA PHE A 317 -0.66 -30.26 -47.14
C PHE A 317 -0.29 -29.04 -47.99
N THR A 318 0.37 -29.27 -49.12
CA THR A 318 0.76 -28.19 -50.05
C THR A 318 -0.30 -28.04 -51.14
N LEU A 319 -0.87 -26.85 -51.28
CA LEU A 319 -1.89 -26.52 -52.27
C LEU A 319 -1.28 -26.58 -53.68
N LYS A 320 -1.88 -27.40 -54.55
CA LYS A 320 -1.58 -27.48 -55.98
C LYS A 320 -2.50 -26.58 -56.80
N SER A 321 -3.81 -26.69 -56.59
CA SER A 321 -4.80 -25.84 -57.27
C SER A 321 -6.09 -25.71 -56.47
N CYS A 322 -6.81 -24.59 -56.68
CA CYS A 322 -8.11 -24.32 -56.10
C CYS A 322 -9.11 -23.97 -57.20
N THR A 323 -10.26 -24.66 -57.25
CA THR A 323 -11.25 -24.47 -58.32
C THR A 323 -12.65 -24.38 -57.73
N ARG A 324 -13.46 -23.42 -58.21
CA ARG A 324 -14.86 -23.32 -57.80
C ARG A 324 -15.63 -24.54 -58.28
N ARG A 325 -16.39 -25.19 -57.39
CA ARG A 325 -17.27 -26.29 -57.77
C ARG A 325 -18.55 -25.73 -58.39
N LYS A 326 -19.05 -26.34 -59.47
CA LYS A 326 -20.29 -25.90 -60.13
C LYS A 326 -21.51 -26.21 -59.25
N THR A 327 -22.47 -25.30 -59.18
CA THR A 327 -23.63 -25.39 -58.28
C THR A 327 -24.54 -26.58 -58.58
N ASP A 328 -24.56 -27.06 -59.81
CA ASP A 328 -25.29 -28.26 -60.26
C ASP A 328 -24.60 -29.59 -59.87
N SER A 329 -23.32 -29.55 -59.49
CA SER A 329 -22.53 -30.74 -59.17
C SER A 329 -22.51 -31.13 -57.69
N ILE A 330 -23.10 -30.32 -56.80
CA ILE A 330 -23.17 -30.58 -55.36
C ILE A 330 -24.36 -29.84 -54.71
N GLU A 331 -25.07 -30.50 -53.78
CA GLU A 331 -26.23 -29.89 -53.10
C GLU A 331 -25.87 -28.78 -52.10
N LYS A 332 -24.62 -28.71 -51.66
CA LYS A 332 -24.14 -27.75 -50.65
C LYS A 332 -23.73 -26.43 -51.30
N ARG A 333 -24.08 -25.31 -50.65
CA ARG A 333 -23.71 -23.95 -51.09
C ARG A 333 -22.26 -23.63 -50.75
N PHE A 334 -21.66 -22.75 -51.54
CA PHE A 334 -20.33 -22.15 -51.30
C PHE A 334 -19.15 -23.13 -51.36
N CYS A 335 -19.27 -24.17 -52.17
CA CYS A 335 -18.26 -25.22 -52.28
C CYS A 335 -17.16 -24.90 -53.31
N PHE A 336 -15.95 -25.34 -53.00
CA PHE A 336 -14.79 -25.31 -53.89
C PHE A 336 -13.93 -26.54 -53.65
N ASP A 337 -13.11 -26.85 -54.64
CA ASP A 337 -12.26 -28.03 -54.67
C ASP A 337 -10.80 -27.63 -54.60
N ILE A 338 -10.07 -28.35 -53.76
CA ILE A 338 -8.63 -28.22 -53.59
C ILE A 338 -7.95 -29.51 -54.07
N GLU A 339 -6.89 -29.36 -54.86
CA GLU A 339 -5.91 -30.41 -55.08
C GLU A 339 -4.66 -30.13 -54.25
N ALA A 340 -4.14 -31.17 -53.58
CA ALA A 340 -2.86 -31.13 -52.89
C ALA A 340 -1.74 -31.71 -53.78
N VAL A 341 -0.50 -31.30 -53.54
CA VAL A 341 0.69 -31.88 -54.20
C VAL A 341 1.02 -33.24 -53.60
N ASP A 342 0.84 -33.35 -52.30
CA ASP A 342 1.28 -34.42 -51.42
C ASP A 342 0.16 -35.38 -51.02
N ARG A 343 -1.08 -35.16 -51.49
CA ARG A 343 -2.21 -36.08 -51.28
C ARG A 343 -2.92 -36.42 -52.58
N PRO A 344 -3.22 -37.71 -52.84
CA PRO A 344 -4.01 -38.11 -54.00
C PRO A 344 -5.50 -37.82 -53.77
N GLY A 345 -6.14 -37.17 -54.74
CA GLY A 345 -7.58 -36.90 -54.74
C GLY A 345 -7.94 -35.43 -54.54
N VAL A 346 -9.22 -35.12 -54.80
CA VAL A 346 -9.78 -33.77 -54.66
C VAL A 346 -10.42 -33.63 -53.28
N ILE A 347 -10.03 -32.60 -52.54
CA ILE A 347 -10.59 -32.25 -51.24
C ILE A 347 -11.68 -31.20 -51.48
N THR A 348 -12.94 -31.57 -51.21
CA THR A 348 -14.07 -30.64 -51.32
C THR A 348 -14.28 -29.91 -50.01
N MET A 349 -14.29 -28.59 -50.09
CA MET A 349 -14.50 -27.70 -48.97
C MET A 349 -15.73 -26.83 -49.17
N GLN A 350 -16.37 -26.43 -48.08
CA GLN A 350 -17.51 -25.54 -48.03
C GLN A 350 -17.19 -24.35 -47.12
N ALA A 351 -17.31 -23.14 -47.67
CA ALA A 351 -17.23 -21.90 -46.90
C ALA A 351 -18.57 -21.57 -46.21
N LEU A 352 -18.54 -20.66 -45.24
CA LEU A 352 -19.72 -20.24 -44.46
C LEU A 352 -20.63 -19.29 -45.25
N SER A 353 -20.08 -18.55 -46.22
CA SER A 353 -20.79 -17.58 -47.05
C SER A 353 -20.17 -17.48 -48.45
N GLU A 354 -20.88 -16.85 -49.39
CA GLU A 354 -20.34 -16.57 -50.74
C GLU A 354 -19.14 -15.61 -50.69
N GLU A 355 -19.18 -14.66 -49.76
CA GLU A 355 -18.07 -13.75 -49.50
C GLU A 355 -16.84 -14.54 -49.03
N ASP A 356 -16.98 -15.37 -47.99
CA ASP A 356 -15.86 -16.18 -47.48
C ASP A 356 -15.31 -17.12 -48.57
N ARG A 357 -16.18 -17.73 -49.39
CA ARG A 357 -15.75 -18.56 -50.53
C ARG A 357 -14.87 -17.75 -51.49
N ARG A 358 -15.30 -16.54 -51.84
CA ARG A 358 -14.55 -15.66 -52.74
C ARG A 358 -13.20 -15.31 -52.13
N LEU A 359 -13.13 -14.97 -50.84
CA LEU A 359 -11.87 -14.64 -50.16
C LEU A 359 -10.91 -15.84 -50.09
N TRP A 360 -11.43 -17.03 -49.77
CA TRP A 360 -10.65 -18.27 -49.78
C TRP A 360 -10.11 -18.59 -51.18
N MET A 361 -10.94 -18.45 -52.21
CA MET A 361 -10.53 -18.64 -53.61
C MET A 361 -9.46 -17.61 -54.03
N GLU A 362 -9.64 -16.34 -53.70
CA GLU A 362 -8.70 -15.26 -54.02
C GLU A 362 -7.34 -15.48 -53.34
N ALA A 363 -7.35 -15.82 -52.05
CA ALA A 363 -6.13 -16.11 -51.29
C ALA A 363 -5.34 -17.28 -51.90
N MET A 364 -6.03 -18.30 -52.42
CA MET A 364 -5.46 -19.52 -52.98
C MET A 364 -5.19 -19.46 -54.50
N ASP A 365 -5.27 -18.27 -55.12
CA ASP A 365 -5.16 -18.06 -56.57
C ASP A 365 -6.14 -18.94 -57.40
N GLY A 366 -7.34 -19.16 -56.87
CA GLY A 366 -8.35 -20.02 -57.46
C GLY A 366 -8.96 -19.45 -58.74
N ARG A 367 -9.41 -20.32 -59.65
CA ARG A 367 -9.93 -19.89 -60.96
C ARG A 367 -11.43 -19.53 -60.89
N GLU A 368 -11.78 -18.27 -61.19
CA GLU A 368 -13.15 -17.74 -61.39
C GLU A 368 -13.32 -17.06 -62.78
N PRO A 369 -14.56 -16.87 -63.31
CA PRO A 369 -14.83 -15.88 -64.36
C PRO A 369 -14.79 -14.45 -63.76
N VAL A 370 -14.02 -13.58 -64.40
CA VAL A 370 -13.53 -12.25 -63.95
C VAL A 370 -14.62 -11.25 -63.54
N TYR A 371 -14.37 -10.52 -62.44
CA TYR A 371 -14.85 -9.15 -62.24
C TYR A 371 -13.70 -8.26 -61.74
N THR A 372 -13.51 -7.13 -62.42
CA THR A 372 -12.53 -6.07 -62.12
C THR A 372 -13.17 -5.01 -61.22
N LEU A 373 -12.49 -4.62 -60.14
CA LEU A 373 -12.87 -3.47 -59.32
C LEU A 373 -11.70 -2.49 -59.24
N ASN A 374 -11.94 -1.28 -59.75
CA ASN A 374 -11.08 -0.11 -59.64
C ASN A 374 -11.01 0.36 -58.18
N ARG A 375 -9.80 0.61 -57.66
CA ARG A 375 -9.58 1.43 -56.46
C ARG A 375 -9.01 2.77 -56.88
N ASP A 376 -9.87 3.78 -56.91
CA ASP A 376 -9.46 5.17 -56.97
C ASP A 376 -8.76 5.57 -55.67
N SER A 377 -7.59 6.18 -55.82
CA SER A 377 -6.78 6.71 -54.73
C SER A 377 -7.26 8.12 -54.38
N GLN A 378 -7.91 8.29 -53.22
CA GLN A 378 -8.09 9.60 -52.61
C GLN A 378 -6.79 9.98 -51.89
N ASN A 379 -5.94 10.75 -52.56
CA ASN A 379 -4.86 11.50 -51.91
C ASN A 379 -5.48 12.77 -51.29
N GLU A 380 -5.95 12.66 -50.05
CA GLU A 380 -6.08 13.84 -49.20
C GLU A 380 -4.69 14.40 -48.89
N ALA A 381 -4.56 15.72 -48.91
CA ALA A 381 -3.30 16.43 -48.69
C ALA A 381 -2.73 16.11 -47.29
N MET A 382 -1.86 15.10 -47.21
CA MET A 382 -1.21 14.70 -45.96
C MET A 382 -0.17 15.74 -45.53
N ALA A 383 -0.15 16.06 -44.23
CA ALA A 383 0.83 16.97 -43.65
C ALA A 383 2.25 16.40 -43.81
N GLN A 384 3.24 17.24 -44.11
CA GLN A 384 4.64 16.83 -44.25
C GLN A 384 5.56 17.51 -43.23
N LEU A 385 6.71 16.89 -42.98
CA LEU A 385 7.82 17.49 -42.24
C LEU A 385 8.62 18.39 -43.19
N ASP A 386 8.10 19.57 -43.45
CA ASP A 386 8.71 20.61 -44.29
C ASP A 386 8.97 21.89 -43.48
N VAL A 387 9.57 22.90 -44.12
CA VAL A 387 9.95 24.16 -43.46
C VAL A 387 8.73 24.85 -42.84
N ILE A 388 7.56 24.76 -43.49
CA ILE A 388 6.30 25.34 -43.01
C ILE A 388 5.88 24.65 -41.71
N GLY A 389 5.86 23.32 -41.68
CA GLY A 389 5.57 22.53 -40.49
C GLY A 389 6.47 22.87 -39.30
N PHE A 390 7.79 22.98 -39.51
CA PHE A 390 8.73 23.39 -38.48
C PHE A 390 8.46 24.80 -37.94
N ASN A 391 8.17 25.76 -38.82
CA ASN A 391 7.89 27.13 -38.42
C ASN A 391 6.61 27.25 -37.61
N ILE A 392 5.57 26.50 -37.97
CA ILE A 392 4.29 26.49 -37.25
C ILE A 392 4.45 25.91 -35.85
N VAL A 393 5.11 24.75 -35.72
CA VAL A 393 5.34 24.15 -34.40
C VAL A 393 6.18 25.07 -33.51
N LYS A 394 7.24 25.71 -34.05
CA LYS A 394 8.02 26.73 -33.33
C LYS A 394 7.16 27.91 -32.87
N LYS A 395 6.31 28.45 -33.76
CA LYS A 395 5.40 29.57 -33.46
C LYS A 395 4.40 29.21 -32.36
N PHE A 396 3.86 27.99 -32.40
CA PHE A 396 2.92 27.48 -31.40
C PHE A 396 3.60 27.24 -30.04
N ILE A 397 4.79 26.60 -30.04
CA ILE A 397 5.60 26.40 -28.84
C ILE A 397 5.94 27.74 -28.19
N TYR A 398 6.39 28.72 -28.97
CA TYR A 398 6.69 30.06 -28.46
C TYR A 398 5.48 30.67 -27.75
N ALA A 399 4.31 30.65 -28.38
CA ALA A 399 3.08 31.17 -27.76
C ALA A 399 2.74 30.45 -26.43
N ILE A 400 2.85 29.12 -26.39
CA ILE A 400 2.60 28.35 -25.15
C ILE A 400 3.60 28.76 -24.08
N GLU A 401 4.89 28.81 -24.40
CA GLU A 401 5.95 29.12 -23.43
C GLU A 401 5.90 30.56 -22.90
N THR A 402 5.42 31.52 -23.70
CA THR A 402 5.41 32.93 -23.29
C THR A 402 4.17 33.35 -22.51
N ARG A 403 3.01 32.76 -22.78
CA ARG A 403 1.75 33.19 -22.15
C ARG A 403 0.87 32.08 -21.58
N GLY A 404 1.20 30.82 -21.84
CA GLY A 404 0.38 29.68 -21.45
C GLY A 404 1.05 28.67 -20.53
N ILE A 405 2.32 28.87 -20.17
CA ILE A 405 3.15 27.82 -19.54
C ILE A 405 2.63 27.35 -18.17
N ASP A 406 1.92 28.24 -17.45
CA ASP A 406 1.33 27.97 -16.14
C ASP A 406 -0.15 27.56 -16.23
N GLU A 407 -0.75 27.49 -17.43
CA GLU A 407 -2.15 27.04 -17.56
C GLU A 407 -2.29 25.58 -17.16
N GLN A 408 -3.28 25.28 -16.32
CA GLN A 408 -3.50 23.93 -15.83
C GLN A 408 -3.88 22.95 -16.96
N GLY A 409 -3.24 21.79 -16.97
CA GLY A 409 -3.57 20.72 -17.91
C GLY A 409 -3.14 20.97 -19.34
N LEU A 410 -2.06 21.72 -19.58
CA LEU A 410 -1.45 21.88 -20.91
C LEU A 410 -1.36 20.54 -21.65
N TYR A 411 -1.79 20.52 -22.91
CA TYR A 411 -1.91 19.32 -23.75
C TYR A 411 -2.89 18.24 -23.27
N ARG A 412 -3.29 18.17 -22.00
CA ARG A 412 -4.32 17.24 -21.51
C ARG A 412 -5.72 17.74 -21.82
N ILE A 413 -5.98 19.03 -21.62
CA ILE A 413 -7.28 19.65 -21.93
C ILE A 413 -7.42 19.82 -23.44
N VAL A 414 -8.55 19.34 -23.99
CA VAL A 414 -8.80 19.35 -25.43
C VAL A 414 -9.42 20.67 -25.86
N GLY A 415 -8.86 21.27 -26.92
CA GLY A 415 -9.42 22.46 -27.58
C GLY A 415 -10.56 22.10 -28.53
N VAL A 416 -11.37 23.09 -28.90
CA VAL A 416 -12.52 22.89 -29.79
C VAL A 416 -12.05 22.49 -31.19
N SER A 417 -12.45 21.30 -31.66
CA SER A 417 -11.94 20.68 -32.90
C SER A 417 -12.04 21.60 -34.13
N SER A 418 -13.18 22.29 -34.32
CA SER A 418 -13.37 23.23 -35.43
C SER A 418 -12.41 24.41 -35.40
N ARG A 419 -12.06 24.92 -34.21
CA ARG A 419 -11.08 25.99 -34.04
C ARG A 419 -9.66 25.49 -34.28
N VAL A 420 -9.35 24.26 -33.87
CA VAL A 420 -8.06 23.60 -34.13
C VAL A 420 -7.83 23.44 -35.64
N GLN A 421 -8.83 22.96 -36.37
CA GLN A 421 -8.75 22.82 -37.82
C GLN A 421 -8.62 24.18 -38.52
N LYS A 422 -9.41 25.19 -38.11
CA LYS A 422 -9.29 26.56 -38.63
C LYS A 422 -7.90 27.15 -38.39
N LEU A 423 -7.33 26.96 -37.20
CA LEU A 423 -5.99 27.45 -36.86
C LEU A 423 -4.93 26.78 -37.73
N LEU A 424 -5.01 25.46 -37.90
CA LEU A 424 -4.04 24.72 -38.72
C LEU A 424 -4.15 25.07 -40.20
N SER A 425 -5.35 25.25 -40.74
CA SER A 425 -5.50 25.63 -42.15
C SER A 425 -4.91 27.00 -42.44
N LEU A 426 -5.14 27.98 -41.55
CA LEU A 426 -4.55 29.33 -41.66
C LEU A 426 -3.03 29.31 -41.45
N ALA A 427 -2.53 28.48 -40.53
CA ALA A 427 -1.11 28.41 -40.25
C ALA A 427 -0.33 27.70 -41.37
N MET A 428 -0.92 26.69 -42.01
CA MET A 428 -0.29 25.87 -43.06
C MET A 428 -0.32 26.52 -44.44
N ASP A 429 -1.23 27.46 -44.71
CA ASP A 429 -1.28 28.19 -45.96
C ASP A 429 -0.18 29.28 -45.99
N PRO A 430 0.80 29.21 -46.92
CA PRO A 430 1.88 30.18 -47.03
C PRO A 430 1.41 31.64 -47.17
N LYS A 431 0.19 31.86 -47.68
CA LYS A 431 -0.37 33.20 -47.90
C LYS A 431 -0.97 33.82 -46.63
N THR A 432 -1.43 33.00 -45.68
CA THR A 432 -2.13 33.47 -44.47
C THR A 432 -1.35 33.21 -43.18
N CYS A 433 -0.27 32.41 -43.24
CA CYS A 433 0.58 32.06 -42.10
C CYS A 433 1.18 33.28 -41.34
N ALA A 434 1.54 34.33 -42.08
CA ALA A 434 2.10 35.56 -41.51
C ALA A 434 1.07 36.33 -40.67
N ASP A 435 -0.21 36.27 -41.06
CA ASP A 435 -1.32 37.01 -40.44
C ASP A 435 -1.88 36.31 -39.18
N VAL A 436 -1.45 35.07 -38.90
CA VAL A 436 -1.87 34.33 -37.71
C VAL A 436 -1.21 34.92 -36.45
N GLU A 437 -1.89 35.87 -35.79
CA GLU A 437 -1.48 36.42 -34.51
C GLU A 437 -1.91 35.54 -33.33
N LEU A 438 -0.97 34.78 -32.78
CA LEU A 438 -1.23 33.86 -31.66
C LEU A 438 -1.30 34.54 -30.28
N ASN A 439 -1.01 35.84 -30.21
CA ASN A 439 -1.14 36.64 -29.00
C ASN A 439 -2.55 37.21 -28.81
N SER A 440 -3.44 37.05 -29.79
CA SER A 440 -4.82 37.49 -29.70
C SER A 440 -5.64 36.57 -28.78
N THR A 441 -6.70 37.11 -28.19
CA THR A 441 -7.67 36.34 -27.40
C THR A 441 -8.51 35.37 -28.24
N GLU A 442 -8.38 35.39 -29.58
CA GLU A 442 -9.07 34.45 -30.47
C GLU A 442 -8.58 33.01 -30.24
N TRP A 443 -7.30 32.82 -29.95
CA TRP A 443 -6.67 31.50 -29.86
C TRP A 443 -6.35 31.13 -28.42
N GLU A 444 -7.25 30.39 -27.77
CA GLU A 444 -7.00 29.82 -26.44
C GLU A 444 -5.82 28.85 -26.47
N ILE A 445 -5.04 28.76 -25.38
CA ILE A 445 -3.87 27.88 -25.30
C ILE A 445 -4.25 26.40 -25.50
N LYS A 446 -5.42 25.97 -25.01
CA LYS A 446 -5.94 24.62 -25.27
C LYS A 446 -6.16 24.32 -26.77
N THR A 447 -6.46 25.34 -27.57
CA THR A 447 -6.56 25.22 -29.04
C THR A 447 -5.16 25.07 -29.66
N ILE A 448 -4.19 25.87 -29.22
CA ILE A 448 -2.81 25.83 -29.74
C ILE A 448 -2.14 24.48 -29.40
N THR A 449 -2.23 24.03 -28.15
CA THR A 449 -1.71 22.72 -27.73
C THR A 449 -2.37 21.57 -28.48
N SER A 450 -3.69 21.64 -28.73
CA SER A 450 -4.41 20.66 -29.54
C SER A 450 -4.01 20.70 -31.01
N ALA A 451 -3.68 21.87 -31.56
CA ALA A 451 -3.18 22.04 -32.93
C ALA A 451 -1.82 21.38 -33.14
N ILE A 452 -0.87 21.50 -32.18
CA ILE A 452 0.41 20.76 -32.22
C ILE A 452 0.14 19.24 -32.29
N LYS A 453 -0.69 18.72 -31.37
CA LYS A 453 -1.02 17.28 -31.36
C LYS A 453 -1.70 16.84 -32.66
N HIS A 454 -2.59 17.66 -33.20
CA HIS A 454 -3.29 17.33 -34.43
C HIS A 454 -2.36 17.34 -35.64
N TYR A 455 -1.46 18.32 -35.76
CA TYR A 455 -0.42 18.33 -36.80
C TYR A 455 0.44 17.07 -36.79
N LEU A 456 0.94 16.66 -35.62
CA LEU A 456 1.76 15.45 -35.47
C LEU A 456 1.00 14.15 -35.82
N ARG A 457 -0.33 14.13 -35.62
CA ARG A 457 -1.19 13.00 -36.00
C ARG A 457 -1.50 12.95 -37.50
N MET A 458 -1.46 14.09 -38.19
CA MET A 458 -1.70 14.19 -39.64
C MET A 458 -0.49 13.83 -40.51
N LEU A 459 0.68 13.59 -39.90
CA LEU A 459 1.85 13.09 -40.61
C LEU A 459 1.60 11.68 -41.19
N PRO A 460 2.12 11.36 -42.40
CA PRO A 460 1.92 10.07 -43.07
C PRO A 460 2.44 8.87 -42.26
N ALA A 461 3.44 9.11 -41.41
CA ALA A 461 3.91 8.19 -40.40
C ALA A 461 4.02 8.92 -39.06
N PRO A 462 3.94 8.22 -37.91
CA PRO A 462 4.25 8.80 -36.61
C PRO A 462 5.63 9.45 -36.63
N LEU A 463 5.83 10.47 -35.80
CA LEU A 463 7.10 11.20 -35.77
C LEU A 463 8.30 10.26 -35.51
N MET A 464 8.09 9.21 -34.71
CA MET A 464 9.10 8.18 -34.42
C MET A 464 9.08 7.00 -35.39
N THR A 465 8.28 7.06 -36.45
CA THR A 465 8.12 6.13 -37.58
C THR A 465 7.65 4.71 -37.23
N TYR A 466 6.94 4.05 -38.14
CA TYR A 466 6.54 2.65 -37.95
C TYR A 466 7.74 1.68 -37.93
N GLN A 467 8.81 2.00 -38.67
CA GLN A 467 10.01 1.16 -38.78
C GLN A 467 10.71 0.97 -37.42
N TYR A 468 10.82 2.05 -36.63
CA TYR A 468 11.54 2.03 -35.35
C TYR A 468 10.64 1.88 -34.13
N GLN A 469 9.31 1.90 -34.30
CA GLN A 469 8.35 1.78 -33.20
C GLN A 469 8.63 0.56 -32.33
N ARG A 470 8.75 -0.64 -32.92
CA ARG A 470 9.04 -1.89 -32.17
C ARG A 470 10.38 -1.82 -31.42
N SER A 471 11.39 -1.13 -31.98
CA SER A 471 12.68 -0.93 -31.32
C SER A 471 12.56 -0.06 -30.08
N PHE A 472 11.78 1.03 -30.13
CA PHE A 472 11.50 1.88 -28.97
C PHE A 472 10.76 1.13 -27.86
N ILE A 473 9.73 0.36 -28.22
CA ILE A 473 8.97 -0.44 -27.24
C ILE A 473 9.87 -1.50 -26.61
N LYS A 474 10.67 -2.21 -27.41
CA LYS A 474 11.62 -3.20 -26.90
C LYS A 474 12.65 -2.57 -25.96
N ALA A 475 13.16 -1.38 -26.29
CA ALA A 475 14.10 -0.67 -25.43
C ALA A 475 13.46 -0.28 -24.08
N ALA A 476 12.21 0.18 -24.08
CA ALA A 476 11.49 0.53 -22.84
C ALA A 476 11.15 -0.66 -21.95
N LYS A 477 11.11 -1.88 -22.50
CA LYS A 477 10.87 -3.14 -21.76
C LYS A 477 12.12 -3.72 -21.08
N LEU A 478 13.32 -3.14 -21.28
CA LEU A 478 14.53 -3.65 -20.63
C LEU A 478 14.46 -3.46 -19.10
N ASP A 479 15.04 -4.35 -18.31
CA ASP A 479 14.98 -4.20 -16.84
C ASP A 479 15.88 -3.08 -16.30
N ASN A 480 16.98 -2.78 -17.02
CA ASN A 480 17.99 -1.83 -16.58
C ASN A 480 17.70 -0.41 -17.14
N PRO A 481 17.46 0.61 -16.28
CA PRO A 481 17.18 1.98 -16.70
C PRO A 481 18.26 2.61 -17.61
N GLU A 482 19.54 2.44 -17.28
CA GLU A 482 20.65 2.98 -18.09
C GLU A 482 20.70 2.31 -19.46
N ALA A 483 20.39 1.02 -19.54
CA ALA A 483 20.29 0.31 -20.79
C ALA A 483 19.09 0.79 -21.63
N ARG A 484 17.93 1.09 -21.00
CA ARG A 484 16.79 1.71 -21.68
C ARG A 484 17.19 3.03 -22.33
N VAL A 485 17.84 3.91 -21.57
CA VAL A 485 18.30 5.22 -22.06
C VAL A 485 19.28 5.06 -23.22
N ALA A 486 20.26 4.15 -23.11
CA ALA A 486 21.26 3.92 -24.16
C ALA A 486 20.64 3.40 -25.47
N GLU A 487 19.72 2.44 -25.39
CA GLU A 487 19.05 1.88 -26.57
C GLU A 487 18.08 2.89 -27.21
N ILE A 488 17.36 3.68 -26.40
CA ILE A 488 16.53 4.79 -26.90
C ILE A 488 17.42 5.84 -27.58
N HIS A 489 18.54 6.22 -26.97
CA HIS A 489 19.51 7.18 -27.52
C HIS A 489 20.05 6.74 -28.90
N SER A 490 20.45 5.47 -29.00
CA SER A 490 20.88 4.84 -30.25
C SER A 490 19.76 4.84 -31.30
N THR A 491 18.53 4.50 -30.91
CA THR A 491 17.38 4.45 -31.82
C THR A 491 16.98 5.84 -32.32
N VAL A 492 17.01 6.88 -31.47
CA VAL A 492 16.76 8.27 -31.87
C VAL A 492 17.73 8.75 -32.95
N HIS A 493 19.01 8.39 -32.84
CA HIS A 493 20.04 8.76 -33.82
C HIS A 493 19.91 8.02 -35.17
N ARG A 494 19.09 6.97 -35.23
CA ARG A 494 18.77 6.25 -36.47
C ARG A 494 17.53 6.80 -37.17
N LEU A 495 16.79 7.72 -36.53
CA LEU A 495 15.64 8.36 -37.16
C LEU A 495 16.06 9.26 -38.33
N PRO A 496 15.18 9.46 -39.34
CA PRO A 496 15.42 10.45 -40.37
C PRO A 496 15.67 11.84 -39.77
N GLU A 497 16.56 12.62 -40.39
CA GLU A 497 17.06 13.87 -39.82
C GLU A 497 15.95 14.85 -39.43
N LYS A 498 14.96 15.04 -40.31
CA LYS A 498 13.82 15.92 -40.03
C LYS A 498 12.95 15.42 -38.87
N ASN A 499 12.78 14.11 -38.74
CA ASN A 499 12.03 13.51 -37.64
C ASN A 499 12.76 13.74 -36.31
N ARG A 500 14.08 13.52 -36.30
CA ARG A 500 14.94 13.75 -35.12
C ARG A 500 14.92 15.21 -34.68
N GLN A 501 15.06 16.16 -35.60
CA GLN A 501 15.03 17.60 -35.30
C GLN A 501 13.68 18.07 -34.75
N MET A 502 12.56 17.60 -35.33
CA MET A 502 11.23 17.93 -34.83
C MET A 502 10.99 17.28 -33.45
N LEU A 503 11.50 16.07 -33.23
CA LEU A 503 11.41 15.39 -31.94
C LEU A 503 12.22 16.13 -30.87
N GLU A 504 13.45 16.57 -31.18
CA GLU A 504 14.28 17.38 -30.28
C GLU A 504 13.56 18.67 -29.85
N LEU A 505 13.01 19.40 -30.83
CA LEU A 505 12.25 20.63 -30.59
C LEU A 505 11.09 20.38 -29.61
N LEU A 506 10.35 19.30 -29.83
CA LEU A 506 9.22 18.93 -29.00
C LEU A 506 9.67 18.49 -27.60
N MET A 507 10.67 17.61 -27.48
CA MET A 507 11.13 17.11 -26.17
C MET A 507 11.69 18.25 -25.30
N LYS A 508 12.42 19.18 -25.90
CA LYS A 508 12.89 20.40 -25.21
C LYS A 508 11.73 21.24 -24.67
N HIS A 509 10.68 21.42 -25.47
CA HIS A 509 9.48 22.15 -25.03
C HIS A 509 8.76 21.42 -23.90
N LEU A 510 8.54 20.11 -24.04
CA LEU A 510 7.85 19.30 -23.03
C LEU A 510 8.63 19.24 -21.71
N ALA A 511 9.96 19.21 -21.74
CA ALA A 511 10.80 19.33 -20.55
C ALA A 511 10.58 20.67 -19.82
N LYS A 512 10.43 21.77 -20.57
CA LYS A 512 10.10 23.08 -20.01
C LYS A 512 8.67 23.14 -19.44
N VAL A 513 7.69 22.49 -20.07
CA VAL A 513 6.34 22.36 -19.49
C VAL A 513 6.39 21.58 -18.18
N ALA A 514 7.12 20.45 -18.16
CA ALA A 514 7.26 19.61 -16.98
C ALA A 514 7.98 20.30 -15.81
N SER A 515 8.92 21.21 -16.08
CA SER A 515 9.57 21.96 -15.01
C SER A 515 8.63 22.95 -14.28
N HIS A 516 7.48 23.28 -14.88
CA HIS A 516 6.44 24.14 -14.31
C HIS A 516 5.25 23.34 -13.74
N HIS A 517 5.40 22.02 -13.54
CA HIS A 517 4.31 21.13 -13.11
C HIS A 517 3.63 21.51 -11.79
N GLN A 518 4.30 22.28 -10.90
CA GLN A 518 3.69 22.78 -9.67
C GLN A 518 2.50 23.70 -9.92
N GLN A 519 2.49 24.43 -11.04
CA GLN A 519 1.40 25.35 -11.42
C GLN A 519 0.49 24.72 -12.49
N ASN A 520 1.08 24.18 -13.56
CA ASN A 520 0.32 23.64 -14.69
C ASN A 520 -0.17 22.19 -14.49
N LEU A 521 0.27 21.50 -13.43
CA LEU A 521 -0.11 20.12 -13.07
C LEU A 521 0.26 19.05 -14.12
N MET A 522 1.17 19.36 -15.05
CA MET A 522 1.63 18.45 -16.09
C MET A 522 3.04 17.92 -15.77
N THR A 523 3.10 16.78 -15.08
CA THR A 523 4.34 16.03 -14.86
C THR A 523 4.83 15.35 -16.15
N VAL A 524 6.08 14.87 -16.14
CA VAL A 524 6.66 14.06 -17.22
C VAL A 524 5.76 12.86 -17.55
N ALA A 525 5.28 12.12 -16.54
CA ALA A 525 4.37 10.99 -16.71
C ALA A 525 3.02 11.41 -17.37
N ASN A 526 2.45 12.55 -16.96
CA ASN A 526 1.21 13.07 -17.57
C ASN A 526 1.43 13.44 -19.04
N LEU A 527 2.58 14.03 -19.38
CA LEU A 527 2.95 14.33 -20.77
C LEU A 527 3.24 13.07 -21.58
N GLY A 528 3.84 12.06 -20.95
CA GLY A 528 4.06 10.73 -21.52
C GLY A 528 2.75 10.09 -21.98
N VAL A 529 1.72 10.10 -21.13
CA VAL A 529 0.37 9.60 -21.46
C VAL A 529 -0.24 10.34 -22.66
N VAL A 530 -0.01 11.64 -22.79
CA VAL A 530 -0.58 12.44 -23.90
C VAL A 530 0.18 12.21 -25.21
N PHE A 531 1.51 12.14 -25.15
CA PHE A 531 2.36 12.12 -26.34
C PHE A 531 2.79 10.72 -26.79
N GLY A 532 2.75 9.70 -25.93
CA GLY A 532 3.01 8.30 -26.29
C GLY A 532 2.20 7.85 -27.52
N PRO A 533 0.86 7.83 -27.46
CA PRO A 533 0.03 7.46 -28.60
C PRO A 533 0.12 8.47 -29.75
N THR A 534 0.50 9.72 -29.50
CA THR A 534 0.66 10.74 -30.54
C THR A 534 1.91 10.49 -31.40
N LEU A 535 3.02 10.09 -30.78
CA LEU A 535 4.35 10.01 -31.40
C LEU A 535 4.75 8.60 -31.83
N LEU A 536 4.14 7.55 -31.25
CA LEU A 536 4.45 6.13 -31.47
C LEU A 536 3.21 5.31 -31.87
N ARG A 537 2.34 5.90 -32.71
CA ARG A 537 1.12 5.25 -33.23
C ARG A 537 1.43 3.84 -33.77
N PRO A 538 0.69 2.79 -33.34
CA PRO A 538 0.87 1.46 -33.89
C PRO A 538 0.37 1.37 -35.33
N GLN A 539 1.04 0.55 -36.13
CA GLN A 539 0.63 0.28 -37.51
C GLN A 539 -0.66 -0.55 -37.59
N GLU A 540 -0.91 -1.38 -36.57
CA GLU A 540 -2.09 -2.24 -36.46
C GLU A 540 -2.93 -1.85 -35.24
N GLU A 541 -4.25 -1.73 -35.40
CA GLU A 541 -5.18 -1.41 -34.31
C GLU A 541 -5.65 -2.72 -33.61
N THR A 542 -4.82 -3.26 -32.72
CA THR A 542 -5.13 -4.48 -31.94
C THR A 542 -5.07 -4.25 -30.44
N VAL A 543 -5.70 -5.13 -29.64
CA VAL A 543 -5.63 -5.07 -28.17
C VAL A 543 -4.18 -5.23 -27.68
N ALA A 544 -3.40 -6.11 -28.30
CA ALA A 544 -1.98 -6.28 -27.97
C ALA A 544 -1.18 -4.99 -28.22
N ALA A 545 -1.43 -4.30 -29.35
CA ALA A 545 -0.80 -3.02 -29.64
C ALA A 545 -1.22 -1.92 -28.64
N ILE A 546 -2.45 -1.98 -28.12
CA ILE A 546 -2.95 -1.07 -27.08
C ILE A 546 -2.27 -1.35 -25.72
N MET A 547 -1.96 -2.61 -25.39
CA MET A 547 -1.20 -2.94 -24.18
C MET A 547 0.21 -2.35 -24.19
N ASP A 548 0.81 -2.18 -25.37
CA ASP A 548 2.12 -1.54 -25.53
C ASP A 548 2.10 -0.01 -25.34
N ILE A 549 0.93 0.64 -25.22
CA ILE A 549 0.82 2.09 -24.99
C ILE A 549 1.51 2.50 -23.68
N LYS A 550 1.45 1.66 -22.64
CA LYS A 550 2.16 1.95 -21.37
C LYS A 550 3.66 2.10 -21.57
N PHE A 551 4.25 1.34 -22.50
CA PHE A 551 5.66 1.45 -22.87
C PHE A 551 5.93 2.62 -23.82
N GLN A 552 4.97 3.01 -24.67
CA GLN A 552 5.07 4.26 -25.44
C GLN A 552 5.20 5.46 -24.51
N ASN A 553 4.40 5.50 -23.44
CA ASN A 553 4.45 6.55 -22.44
C ASN A 553 5.84 6.62 -21.78
N ILE A 554 6.39 5.48 -21.37
CA ILE A 554 7.74 5.37 -20.80
C ILE A 554 8.81 5.88 -21.77
N VAL A 555 8.72 5.56 -23.07
CA VAL A 555 9.67 6.08 -24.06
C VAL A 555 9.65 7.61 -24.06
N ILE A 556 8.45 8.22 -24.04
CA ILE A 556 8.33 9.68 -24.00
C ILE A 556 8.85 10.25 -22.68
N GLU A 557 8.57 9.60 -21.54
CA GLU A 557 9.09 10.00 -20.24
C GLU A 557 10.63 10.05 -20.25
N ILE A 558 11.28 8.98 -20.72
CA ILE A 558 12.74 8.89 -20.85
C ILE A 558 13.28 9.98 -21.79
N LEU A 559 12.62 10.23 -22.92
CA LEU A 559 13.03 11.25 -23.88
C LEU A 559 12.95 12.66 -23.31
N ILE A 560 11.93 12.97 -22.50
CA ILE A 560 11.76 14.26 -21.85
C ILE A 560 12.84 14.45 -20.77
N GLU A 561 13.04 13.45 -19.90
CA GLU A 561 14.00 13.53 -18.79
C GLU A 561 15.45 13.61 -19.27
N ASN A 562 15.78 12.92 -20.36
CA ASN A 562 17.14 12.81 -20.88
C ASN A 562 17.34 13.62 -22.17
N HIS A 563 16.47 14.60 -22.45
CA HIS A 563 16.48 15.31 -23.73
C HIS A 563 17.81 16.01 -24.05
N GLU A 564 18.52 16.51 -23.04
CA GLU A 564 19.83 17.13 -23.27
C GLU A 564 20.87 16.12 -23.76
N ARG A 565 20.99 14.99 -23.05
CA ARG A 565 21.95 13.92 -23.36
C ARG A 565 21.61 13.23 -24.68
N ILE A 566 20.34 12.90 -24.89
CA ILE A 566 19.90 12.12 -26.05
C ILE A 566 20.05 12.88 -27.37
N PHE A 567 19.89 14.20 -27.38
CA PHE A 567 19.91 14.98 -28.62
C PHE A 567 21.21 15.77 -28.84
N LYS A 568 21.97 16.11 -27.79
CA LYS A 568 23.27 16.81 -27.93
C LYS A 568 24.46 15.85 -28.13
N ASP A 569 24.45 14.71 -27.44
CA ASP A 569 25.60 13.79 -27.43
C ASP A 569 25.44 12.68 -28.49
N MET A 570 26.56 12.23 -29.08
CA MET A 570 26.55 11.06 -29.96
C MET A 570 26.42 9.76 -29.15
N PRO A 571 25.69 8.74 -29.64
CA PRO A 571 25.63 7.44 -28.97
C PRO A 571 27.03 6.83 -28.92
N VAL A 572 27.42 6.33 -27.75
CA VAL A 572 28.67 5.60 -27.60
C VAL A 572 28.55 4.31 -28.42
N SER A 573 29.22 4.24 -29.57
CA SER A 573 29.23 3.02 -30.39
C SER A 573 29.83 1.88 -29.61
N GLY A 574 29.03 0.85 -29.36
CA GLY A 574 29.50 -0.47 -28.94
C GLY A 574 30.33 -1.11 -30.05
N GLY A 575 31.58 -0.68 -30.19
CA GLY A 575 32.59 -1.32 -31.01
C GLY A 575 33.60 -2.04 -30.13
N GLY A 576 33.43 -3.35 -30.00
CA GLY A 576 34.48 -4.29 -29.58
C GLY A 576 34.94 -4.21 -28.12
N GLN A 577 34.68 -5.26 -27.35
CA GLN A 577 35.54 -5.62 -26.23
C GLN A 577 36.96 -5.92 -26.76
N GLY A 578 37.80 -4.89 -26.83
CA GLY A 578 39.23 -4.98 -27.04
C GLY A 578 39.95 -4.58 -25.77
N ASN A 579 40.62 -5.55 -25.14
CA ASN A 579 41.45 -5.40 -23.95
C ASN A 579 42.34 -4.14 -23.96
N SER A 580 42.20 -3.30 -22.94
CA SER A 580 43.34 -2.57 -22.36
C SER A 580 43.05 -2.24 -20.90
N GLN A 581 43.59 -3.05 -19.98
CA GLN A 581 43.69 -2.73 -18.56
C GLN A 581 44.69 -1.58 -18.34
N PRO A 582 44.56 -0.88 -17.21
CA PRO A 582 45.68 -0.84 -16.28
C PRO A 582 45.34 -1.53 -14.95
N ASN A 583 46.31 -2.28 -14.46
CA ASN A 583 46.32 -3.09 -13.25
C ASN A 583 46.04 -2.30 -11.96
N LEU A 584 45.33 -2.92 -11.00
CA LEU A 584 45.62 -3.01 -9.54
C LEU A 584 44.55 -3.91 -8.85
N PRO A 585 44.80 -4.47 -7.65
CA PRO A 585 44.72 -5.92 -7.46
C PRO A 585 43.39 -6.45 -6.92
N ARG A 586 43.19 -7.72 -7.30
CA ARG A 586 42.06 -8.62 -7.09
C ARG A 586 41.93 -9.07 -5.63
N ARG A 587 40.75 -8.91 -5.02
CA ARG A 587 40.24 -9.80 -3.95
C ARG A 587 38.82 -10.27 -4.29
N ARG A 588 38.55 -11.52 -3.93
CA ARG A 588 37.53 -12.41 -4.48
C ARG A 588 36.09 -12.06 -4.03
N SER A 589 35.19 -12.26 -4.99
CA SER A 589 33.72 -12.47 -4.98
C SER A 589 33.05 -13.03 -3.71
N ALA A 590 31.91 -12.44 -3.33
CA ALA A 590 30.60 -13.11 -3.15
C ALA A 590 29.45 -12.10 -2.88
N ASP A 591 28.30 -12.37 -3.49
CA ASP A 591 26.91 -12.01 -3.18
C ASP A 591 26.39 -10.56 -3.16
N SER A 592 25.47 -10.31 -4.10
CA SER A 592 24.56 -9.18 -4.20
C SER A 592 23.44 -9.28 -3.16
N LYS A 593 23.32 -8.28 -2.28
CA LYS A 593 22.11 -7.96 -1.51
C LYS A 593 21.73 -6.49 -1.70
N ALA A 594 20.42 -6.24 -1.83
CA ALA A 594 19.77 -4.93 -1.80
C ALA A 594 20.01 -4.23 -0.44
N PRO A 595 19.87 -2.88 -0.34
CA PRO A 595 20.28 -2.15 0.85
C PRO A 595 19.40 -2.50 2.05
N SER A 596 19.98 -3.24 2.99
CA SER A 596 19.45 -3.50 4.31
C SER A 596 19.74 -2.29 5.19
N CYS A 597 18.70 -1.61 5.68
CA CYS A 597 18.83 -0.64 6.77
C CYS A 597 19.14 -1.38 8.08
N SER A 598 20.42 -1.54 8.41
CA SER A 598 20.87 -1.61 9.80
C SER A 598 22.38 -1.42 9.88
N GLU A 599 22.81 -0.44 10.68
CA GLU A 599 23.78 -0.61 11.78
C GLU A 599 24.31 0.76 12.27
N ARG A 600 24.05 1.07 13.55
CA ARG A 600 24.95 1.81 14.47
C ARG A 600 24.42 1.73 15.92
N PRO A 601 25.26 2.04 16.92
CA PRO A 601 25.70 1.08 17.93
C PRO A 601 24.77 0.97 19.14
N LEU A 602 24.74 -0.23 19.71
CA LEU A 602 24.16 -0.55 21.01
C LEU A 602 24.62 0.44 22.08
N THR A 603 23.70 1.19 22.65
CA THR A 603 23.92 1.92 23.91
C THR A 603 24.09 0.90 25.03
N LEU A 604 25.32 0.81 25.54
CA LEU A 604 25.71 0.10 26.75
C LEU A 604 24.96 0.66 27.97
N PHE A 605 23.92 -0.05 28.41
CA PHE A 605 23.54 -0.05 29.82
C PHE A 605 23.88 -1.43 30.38
N HIS A 606 25.01 -1.51 31.08
CA HIS A 606 25.39 -2.68 31.84
C HIS A 606 24.45 -2.84 33.04
N THR A 607 23.66 -3.91 33.05
CA THR A 607 23.09 -4.48 34.28
C THR A 607 24.12 -5.44 34.88
N PRO A 608 24.52 -5.31 36.15
CA PRO A 608 25.37 -6.32 36.78
C PRO A 608 24.51 -7.51 37.20
N SER A 609 24.80 -8.68 36.65
CA SER A 609 24.37 -9.96 37.20
C SER A 609 25.16 -10.27 38.47
N PHE A 610 24.47 -10.44 39.59
CA PHE A 610 25.06 -10.98 40.81
C PHE A 610 25.11 -12.50 40.73
N SER A 611 26.32 -13.07 40.82
CA SER A 611 26.56 -14.45 41.24
C SER A 611 27.40 -14.43 42.51
N GLU A 612 26.98 -15.23 43.49
CA GLU A 612 27.60 -15.37 44.81
C GLU A 612 29.02 -15.98 44.71
N LYS A 613 30.00 -15.39 45.42
CA LYS A 613 30.80 -16.05 46.47
C LYS A 613 31.87 -15.13 47.09
N ASP A 614 31.96 -15.27 48.42
CA ASP A 614 33.11 -15.07 49.33
C ASP A 614 33.60 -13.67 49.78
N LYS A 615 33.24 -13.38 51.04
CA LYS A 615 34.04 -12.94 52.21
C LYS A 615 35.17 -11.89 52.07
N ALA A 616 35.01 -10.84 52.90
CA ALA A 616 35.98 -10.28 53.87
C ALA A 616 36.51 -8.82 53.67
N VAL A 617 36.15 -7.99 54.65
CA VAL A 617 36.94 -6.96 55.38
C VAL A 617 37.15 -5.55 54.77
N GLU A 618 36.55 -4.58 55.51
CA GLU A 618 36.88 -3.18 55.80
C GLU A 618 37.90 -2.38 54.95
N LYS A 619 37.49 -1.17 54.51
CA LYS A 619 38.03 0.12 54.99
C LYS A 619 37.31 1.37 54.42
N ARG A 620 36.76 2.15 55.35
CA ARG A 620 36.71 3.64 55.53
C ARG A 620 37.06 4.60 54.37
N ASN A 621 36.17 5.60 54.18
CA ASN A 621 36.36 7.07 53.99
C ASN A 621 35.36 7.61 52.93
N SER A 622 34.26 8.28 53.28
CA SER A 622 34.07 9.67 53.77
C SER A 622 33.96 10.74 52.66
N VAL A 623 33.01 11.68 52.87
CA VAL A 623 32.86 13.05 52.29
C VAL A 623 31.88 13.13 51.10
N VAL A 624 30.59 13.49 51.33
CA VAL A 624 29.94 14.84 51.37
C VAL A 624 29.78 15.48 49.99
N VAL A 625 28.53 15.72 49.55
CA VAL A 625 27.96 16.98 48.98
C VAL A 625 26.42 16.80 48.99
N ASN A 626 25.72 17.44 49.92
CA ASN A 626 24.97 18.70 49.78
C ASN A 626 23.74 18.66 48.86
N SER A 627 22.60 18.69 49.54
CA SER A 627 21.26 18.97 49.06
C SER A 627 21.10 20.45 48.68
N SER A 628 20.32 20.72 47.64
CA SER A 628 19.48 21.92 47.57
C SER A 628 18.28 21.61 46.68
N ALA A 629 17.11 21.75 47.28
CA ALA A 629 15.80 21.63 46.67
C ALA A 629 15.55 22.78 45.68
N ASP A 630 14.65 22.56 44.73
CA ASP A 630 13.51 23.46 44.54
C ASP A 630 12.34 22.72 43.87
N LEU A 631 11.21 22.78 44.56
CA LEU A 631 9.90 22.24 44.19
C LEU A 631 9.03 23.41 43.74
N SER A 632 8.32 23.25 42.62
CA SER A 632 7.09 24.01 42.34
C SER A 632 5.96 23.04 42.00
N SER A 633 4.98 23.04 42.89
CA SER A 633 3.77 22.23 42.96
C SER A 633 2.71 22.57 41.90
N VAL A 634 1.99 21.56 41.41
CA VAL A 634 0.57 21.71 41.01
C VAL A 634 -0.23 20.56 41.60
N ASN A 635 -1.28 20.95 42.34
CA ASN A 635 -2.18 20.11 43.12
C ASN A 635 -3.46 19.88 42.29
N CYS A 636 -3.92 18.64 42.16
CA CYS A 636 -5.24 18.31 41.61
C CYS A 636 -6.05 17.50 42.63
N ASN A 637 -7.15 18.08 43.11
CA ASN A 637 -8.15 17.39 43.92
C ASN A 637 -9.31 16.95 43.02
N SER A 638 -9.52 15.64 42.95
CA SER A 638 -10.72 15.01 42.41
C SER A 638 -11.55 14.47 43.58
N THR A 639 -12.84 14.80 43.63
CA THR A 639 -13.80 14.11 44.52
C THR A 639 -14.87 13.44 43.67
N LEU A 640 -15.04 12.15 43.89
CA LEU A 640 -16.04 11.26 43.30
C LEU A 640 -17.46 11.58 43.76
N SER A 641 -18.45 11.24 42.93
CA SER A 641 -19.65 10.53 43.38
C SER A 641 -20.25 9.71 42.24
N CYS A 642 -20.63 8.48 42.56
CA CYS A 642 -20.99 7.38 41.69
C CYS A 642 -22.46 7.02 41.93
N THR A 643 -23.23 6.71 40.89
CA THR A 643 -24.43 5.87 41.05
C THR A 643 -24.66 4.99 39.82
N ARG A 644 -24.92 3.71 40.10
CA ARG A 644 -25.03 2.53 39.22
C ARG A 644 -26.42 2.41 38.58
N LEU A 645 -26.51 1.67 37.47
CA LEU A 645 -27.64 0.79 37.13
C LEU A 645 -27.12 -0.41 36.30
N ASP A 646 -27.44 -1.64 36.75
CA ASP A 646 -27.37 -2.89 35.99
C ASP A 646 -28.81 -3.38 35.73
N SER A 647 -29.01 -3.99 34.56
CA SER A 647 -30.19 -4.73 34.05
C SER A 647 -30.13 -6.22 34.50
N VAL A 648 -31.09 -7.15 34.38
CA VAL A 648 -32.17 -7.59 33.43
C VAL A 648 -33.05 -8.66 34.19
N PRO A 649 -33.81 -9.64 33.60
CA PRO A 649 -34.92 -9.72 32.61
C PRO A 649 -36.19 -10.46 33.13
N THR A 650 -37.26 -10.49 32.30
CA THR A 650 -38.19 -11.61 31.98
C THR A 650 -39.31 -11.02 31.09
N GLY A 651 -39.88 -11.61 30.05
CA GLY A 651 -39.83 -12.91 29.36
C GLY A 651 -41.04 -12.90 28.41
N ASP A 652 -41.00 -13.58 27.27
CA ASP A 652 -42.22 -13.91 26.52
C ASP A 652 -42.00 -15.08 25.55
N GLY A 653 -43.01 -15.93 25.44
CA GLY A 653 -43.04 -17.10 24.58
C GLY A 653 -44.14 -17.02 23.52
N ASP A 654 -43.70 -17.32 22.30
CA ASP A 654 -44.33 -18.11 21.23
C ASP A 654 -45.55 -17.65 20.40
N HIS A 655 -45.25 -17.61 19.09
CA HIS A 655 -46.01 -18.04 17.90
C HIS A 655 -47.34 -17.30 17.56
N ASP A 656 -47.62 -16.86 16.33
CA ASP A 656 -47.35 -17.49 15.04
C ASP A 656 -47.62 -16.52 13.84
N GLY A 657 -46.92 -16.73 12.72
CA GLY A 657 -47.51 -16.72 11.36
C GLY A 657 -47.86 -15.43 10.59
N LEU A 658 -47.04 -15.14 9.56
CA LEU A 658 -47.38 -14.78 8.16
C LEU A 658 -47.49 -13.31 7.68
N GLN A 659 -46.62 -13.05 6.69
CA GLN A 659 -46.78 -12.22 5.48
C GLN A 659 -46.57 -10.69 5.52
N LEU A 660 -45.45 -10.28 4.91
CA LEU A 660 -45.24 -9.03 4.15
C LEU A 660 -46.32 -8.89 3.03
N PRO A 661 -46.61 -7.71 2.40
CA PRO A 661 -45.67 -6.59 2.16
C PRO A 661 -46.28 -5.15 2.05
N LYS A 662 -45.39 -4.20 1.69
CA LYS A 662 -45.59 -3.04 0.79
C LYS A 662 -46.13 -1.69 1.35
N GLN A 663 -45.22 -0.71 1.20
CA GLN A 663 -45.43 0.59 0.53
C GLN A 663 -46.42 1.62 1.13
N ARG A 664 -45.89 2.78 1.55
CA ARG A 664 -46.04 4.09 0.86
C ARG A 664 -45.64 5.26 1.76
N ARG A 665 -44.73 6.12 1.26
CA ARG A 665 -44.68 7.56 1.58
C ARG A 665 -46.00 8.23 1.15
N PRO A 666 -46.44 9.34 1.77
CA PRO A 666 -46.05 10.66 1.25
C PRO A 666 -45.86 11.78 2.31
N ASN A 667 -45.01 12.76 1.94
CA ASN A 667 -45.14 14.23 2.03
C ASN A 667 -46.17 14.81 3.03
N SER A 668 -45.95 15.91 3.75
CA SER A 668 -45.25 17.16 3.41
C SER A 668 -45.32 18.15 4.60
N LEU A 669 -44.30 19.02 4.66
CA LEU A 669 -44.35 20.45 5.01
C LEU A 669 -45.07 20.91 6.29
N GLN A 670 -44.31 21.47 7.24
CA GLN A 670 -44.51 22.86 7.71
C GLN A 670 -43.34 23.34 8.59
N ASN A 671 -42.66 24.39 8.12
CA ASN A 671 -41.84 25.27 8.97
C ASN A 671 -42.76 26.23 9.73
N PRO A 672 -42.32 26.70 10.91
CA PRO A 672 -42.31 28.15 11.12
C PRO A 672 -40.97 28.69 11.64
N LYS A 673 -40.82 29.99 11.38
CA LYS A 673 -39.65 30.87 11.53
C LYS A 673 -39.11 31.03 12.95
N VAL A 674 -37.77 31.02 13.02
CA VAL A 674 -36.85 31.99 13.62
C VAL A 674 -37.36 32.84 14.80
N LEU A 675 -36.79 32.59 15.98
CA LEU A 675 -36.47 33.64 16.95
C LEU A 675 -35.00 33.48 17.36
N SER A 676 -34.21 34.51 17.12
CA SER A 676 -32.80 34.64 17.45
C SER A 676 -32.58 34.80 18.96
N SER A 677 -31.69 33.99 19.54
CA SER A 677 -30.98 34.34 20.77
C SER A 677 -29.47 34.15 20.55
N MET A 678 -28.74 35.25 20.67
CA MET A 678 -27.28 35.26 20.62
C MET A 678 -26.74 34.56 21.86
N SER A 679 -26.04 33.45 21.66
CA SER A 679 -25.15 32.86 22.66
C SER A 679 -23.73 33.12 22.23
N THR A 680 -23.02 33.91 23.02
CA THR A 680 -21.59 34.22 22.88
C THR A 680 -20.77 32.96 23.14
N GLY A 681 -20.63 32.12 22.12
CA GLY A 681 -19.60 31.08 22.05
C GLY A 681 -18.23 31.68 21.73
N PRO A 682 -17.14 30.89 21.87
CA PRO A 682 -15.82 31.28 21.36
C PRO A 682 -15.94 31.66 19.87
N PRO A 683 -15.09 32.56 19.35
CA PRO A 683 -15.18 33.01 17.97
C PRO A 683 -15.22 31.80 17.02
N PRO A 684 -16.02 31.85 15.93
CA PRO A 684 -16.12 30.75 14.99
C PRO A 684 -14.73 30.47 14.43
N ARG A 685 -14.21 29.27 14.73
CA ARG A 685 -12.93 28.82 14.21
C ARG A 685 -13.07 28.70 12.69
N LYS A 686 -12.23 29.42 11.97
CA LYS A 686 -12.13 29.32 10.52
C LYS A 686 -10.96 28.40 10.19
N ALA A 687 -11.11 27.61 9.12
CA ALA A 687 -10.02 26.82 8.59
C ALA A 687 -9.94 27.02 7.09
N ARG A 688 -8.73 27.10 6.54
CA ARG A 688 -8.49 27.19 5.10
C ARG A 688 -8.10 25.82 4.59
N ALA A 689 -8.75 25.38 3.52
CA ALA A 689 -8.43 24.13 2.85
C ALA A 689 -7.04 24.19 2.23
N LEU A 690 -6.17 23.25 2.60
CA LEU A 690 -4.85 23.03 2.00
C LEU A 690 -4.97 22.16 0.73
N TYR A 691 -5.96 21.25 0.70
CA TYR A 691 -6.21 20.33 -0.40
C TYR A 691 -7.69 20.36 -0.80
N ALA A 692 -7.99 20.00 -2.05
CA ALA A 692 -9.36 19.82 -2.50
C ALA A 692 -9.94 18.50 -1.98
N CYS A 693 -11.20 18.52 -1.55
CA CYS A 693 -11.96 17.35 -1.11
C CYS A 693 -13.22 17.22 -1.96
N LYS A 694 -13.51 16.02 -2.45
CA LYS A 694 -14.78 15.69 -3.11
C LYS A 694 -15.51 14.70 -2.21
N ALA A 695 -16.67 15.10 -1.72
CA ALA A 695 -17.49 14.30 -0.81
C ALA A 695 -17.85 12.96 -1.47
N GLU A 696 -17.59 11.87 -0.76
CA GLU A 696 -18.02 10.51 -1.16
C GLU A 696 -19.40 10.18 -0.58
N HIS A 697 -19.77 10.83 0.54
CA HIS A 697 -21.05 10.67 1.22
C HIS A 697 -21.78 12.01 1.43
N ASP A 698 -23.10 11.96 1.59
CA ASP A 698 -23.93 13.17 1.75
C ASP A 698 -23.58 13.99 3.00
N SER A 699 -23.00 13.34 4.01
CA SER A 699 -22.50 13.92 5.27
C SER A 699 -21.17 14.65 5.15
N GLU A 700 -20.46 14.56 4.02
CA GLU A 700 -19.17 15.21 3.79
C GLU A 700 -19.32 16.52 2.99
N LEU A 701 -18.34 17.41 3.12
CA LEU A 701 -18.25 18.63 2.33
C LEU A 701 -17.31 18.47 1.15
N SER A 702 -17.75 18.95 -0.02
CA SER A 702 -16.89 19.12 -1.19
C SER A 702 -16.36 20.55 -1.22
N PHE A 703 -15.04 20.72 -1.35
CA PHE A 703 -14.38 22.02 -1.38
C PHE A 703 -13.07 21.95 -2.15
N ILE A 704 -12.58 23.09 -2.63
CA ILE A 704 -11.28 23.19 -3.32
C ILE A 704 -10.21 23.75 -2.39
N ALA A 705 -8.93 23.51 -2.71
CA ALA A 705 -7.82 24.13 -1.98
C ALA A 705 -7.96 25.66 -2.00
N GLY A 706 -7.65 26.31 -0.88
CA GLY A 706 -7.84 27.74 -0.65
C GLY A 706 -9.21 28.15 -0.11
N THR A 707 -10.21 27.25 -0.11
CA THR A 707 -11.56 27.54 0.43
C THR A 707 -11.51 27.80 1.93
N VAL A 708 -12.22 28.81 2.42
CA VAL A 708 -12.35 29.10 3.85
C VAL A 708 -13.63 28.48 4.38
N LEU A 709 -13.48 27.58 5.35
CA LEU A 709 -14.54 26.84 6.04
C LEU A 709 -14.85 27.53 7.37
N GLU A 710 -16.14 27.68 7.68
CA GLU A 710 -16.61 28.39 8.88
C GLU A 710 -17.10 27.40 9.95
N ASN A 711 -17.15 27.85 11.21
CA ASN A 711 -17.62 27.06 12.36
C ASN A 711 -16.92 25.69 12.53
N VAL A 712 -15.62 25.61 12.26
CA VAL A 712 -14.88 24.35 12.24
C VAL A 712 -14.58 23.85 13.66
N HIS A 713 -15.04 22.65 14.01
CA HIS A 713 -14.78 22.02 15.31
C HIS A 713 -14.51 20.51 15.18
N PRO A 714 -13.91 19.86 16.20
CA PRO A 714 -13.71 18.42 16.19
C PRO A 714 -15.02 17.65 15.99
N SER A 715 -15.00 16.64 15.14
CA SER A 715 -16.12 15.70 14.97
C SER A 715 -16.08 14.60 16.04
N ARG A 716 -17.14 13.80 16.11
CA ARG A 716 -17.17 12.54 16.88
C ARG A 716 -16.32 11.45 16.22
N GLU A 717 -16.00 11.61 14.93
CA GLU A 717 -15.15 10.69 14.16
C GLU A 717 -13.68 11.14 14.25
N PRO A 718 -12.78 10.30 14.79
CA PRO A 718 -11.35 10.63 14.87
C PRO A 718 -10.74 10.93 13.49
N GLY A 719 -9.98 12.02 13.38
CA GLY A 719 -9.38 12.47 12.12
C GLY A 719 -10.31 13.31 11.23
N TRP A 720 -11.53 13.59 11.69
CA TRP A 720 -12.49 14.45 11.00
C TRP A 720 -12.88 15.66 11.86
N LEU A 721 -13.09 16.77 11.17
CA LEU A 721 -13.69 17.98 11.68
C LEU A 721 -15.10 18.12 11.10
N GLU A 722 -15.96 18.88 11.75
CA GLU A 722 -17.24 19.31 11.22
C GLU A 722 -17.17 20.82 11.01
N GLY A 723 -17.66 21.30 9.86
CA GLY A 723 -17.66 22.72 9.53
C GLY A 723 -18.73 23.05 8.48
N THR A 724 -18.85 24.33 8.16
CA THR A 724 -19.87 24.85 7.26
C THR A 724 -19.25 25.51 6.04
N LEU A 725 -19.73 25.14 4.86
CA LEU A 725 -19.41 25.77 3.57
C LEU A 725 -20.71 26.07 2.81
N ASP A 726 -20.89 27.31 2.35
CA ASP A 726 -22.07 27.74 1.58
C ASP A 726 -23.42 27.37 2.24
N GLY A 727 -23.47 27.39 3.58
CA GLY A 727 -24.66 27.05 4.37
C GLY A 727 -24.92 25.54 4.52
N LYS A 728 -24.07 24.67 3.98
CA LYS A 728 -24.10 23.22 4.22
C LYS A 728 -23.08 22.87 5.31
N THR A 729 -23.52 22.15 6.34
CA THR A 729 -22.62 21.58 7.37
C THR A 729 -22.30 20.13 7.02
N GLY A 730 -21.04 19.74 7.19
CA GLY A 730 -20.60 18.37 6.97
C GLY A 730 -19.17 18.12 7.43
N LEU A 731 -18.74 16.88 7.25
CA LEU A 731 -17.43 16.40 7.64
C LEU A 731 -16.32 16.89 6.70
N ILE A 732 -15.19 17.23 7.29
CA ILE A 732 -13.97 17.77 6.68
C ILE A 732 -12.79 16.97 7.22
N PRO A 733 -11.89 16.40 6.39
CA PRO A 733 -10.70 15.72 6.91
C PRO A 733 -9.79 16.70 7.65
N GLU A 734 -9.37 16.36 8.88
CA GLU A 734 -8.57 17.26 9.73
C GLU A 734 -7.23 17.65 9.08
N ASN A 735 -6.61 16.71 8.37
CA ASN A 735 -5.35 16.92 7.65
C ASN A 735 -5.50 17.71 6.34
N TYR A 736 -6.72 18.11 5.96
CA TYR A 736 -6.98 18.84 4.71
C TYR A 736 -7.11 20.35 4.92
N VAL A 737 -7.06 20.81 6.17
CA VAL A 737 -7.28 22.21 6.52
C VAL A 737 -6.26 22.71 7.53
N GLU A 738 -6.03 24.01 7.51
CA GLU A 738 -5.22 24.73 8.49
C GLU A 738 -6.11 25.77 9.18
N PHE A 739 -6.10 25.83 10.52
CA PHE A 739 -6.84 26.86 11.25
C PHE A 739 -6.28 28.26 10.94
N VAL A 740 -7.16 29.22 10.68
CA VAL A 740 -6.82 30.60 10.29
C VAL A 740 -7.16 31.60 11.38
#